data_AF-A0A964RLJ1-F1
#
_entry.id   AF-A0A964RLJ1-F1
#
_cell.length_a   1.000
_cell.length_b   1.000
_cell.length_c   1.000
_cell.angle_alpha   90.00
_cell.angle_beta   90.00
_cell.angle_gamma   90.00
#
_symmetry.space_group_name_H-M   'P 1'
#
loop_
_entity.id
_entity.type
_entity.pdbx_description
1 polymer ?
#
loop_
_entity_poly.entity_id
_entity_poly.type
_entity_poly.pdbx_seq_one_letter_code
_entity_poly.pdbx_strand_id
1 'polypeptide(L)'
;MMNMNIKCLINDFIDSEIDDLQEEGSLCLETCEEEGNFHMVSYWINGTYDNVRNFVDNNYSEDLYVSVIDKYPHDLETLKSKIKMVYGDYNNKSITYEALASILLKEMQYYPQWYSVYGSEEEDMIDFKKYNIHQALTNTDEFPIIKQEDLVASMLGINDTVQPSDMYDVFAHYSDELKIKKDTLIEEYSEPTFTPDVFLVAAVVARYKNYMDISKKLFSDYALKFMEISTYNNTLLRELSILSYAVKDYFNRFNKAPNSLPLHKDMINAGIINIDNINKFIVNYKIRGIKNKKTCWDSIAEIIYEIPQSIDEFQAFIVQVAIDFKRELNGLEKVRNKDIKAIEGKYPNKYSASHGLTFAKNINVHFKDSRGHDHKKTMICNYSLALAEKQSLYLIKKSLRYATVNPVLSCSFGIDSVTTLSLLRRVNKHNYTIIFNNSLVEYPNLISYKKKLCSEWDLNNKLIETKPVETYWNLQLRNGWNFNRKGDRRNGKSNSEECCNKIKHIPMYLQIDQFIADGNPMQVDYTGLRASESRSREQSLKRDNVVYYSKSWKTIKVNPISFFSEEMVWAYVDKYNIPYCDIYDKILYYDDVYDSISDNEFQKPYYKPRIGCWSCLLNKSRGYLHWLRLYFPDQYSFLMYKKRLAKDLFLPGAKKLGIISDNIIVRQNNNNEQLSLFDYNKSSIEETTFSDEDIMNSYSLEDMEALIMKRPCKFLA
;
A
#
# COMPACT_ATOMS: atom_id res chain seq x y z
N MET A 1 38.69 -5.32 -40.44
CA MET A 1 37.66 -5.79 -41.39
C MET A 1 36.94 -7.05 -40.90
N MET A 2 37.65 -8.07 -40.39
CA MET A 2 37.02 -9.33 -39.90
C MET A 2 36.05 -9.14 -38.71
N ASN A 3 36.42 -8.35 -37.68
CA ASN A 3 35.53 -8.02 -36.54
C ASN A 3 34.25 -7.24 -36.92
N MET A 4 34.27 -6.50 -38.03
CA MET A 4 33.10 -5.74 -38.48
C MET A 4 32.06 -6.67 -39.13
N ASN A 5 32.52 -7.78 -39.72
CA ASN A 5 31.69 -8.80 -40.37
C ASN A 5 30.95 -9.68 -39.33
N ILE A 6 31.64 -10.09 -38.26
CA ILE A 6 31.04 -10.92 -37.19
C ILE A 6 30.01 -10.14 -36.37
N LYS A 7 30.24 -8.85 -36.09
CA LYS A 7 29.26 -8.02 -35.38
C LYS A 7 27.99 -7.82 -36.19
N CYS A 8 28.10 -7.64 -37.51
CA CYS A 8 26.95 -7.65 -38.42
C CYS A 8 26.24 -9.00 -38.40
N LEU A 9 26.98 -10.11 -38.53
CA LEU A 9 26.40 -11.45 -38.50
C LEU A 9 25.60 -11.75 -37.22
N ILE A 10 26.09 -11.32 -36.05
CA ILE A 10 25.35 -11.46 -34.78
C ILE A 10 24.10 -10.58 -34.78
N ASN A 11 24.21 -9.33 -35.25
CA ASN A 11 23.06 -8.42 -35.30
C ASN A 11 21.99 -8.95 -36.27
N ASP A 12 22.38 -9.38 -37.46
CA ASP A 12 21.46 -9.92 -38.47
C ASP A 12 20.72 -11.16 -37.93
N PHE A 13 21.41 -12.02 -37.15
CA PHE A 13 20.76 -13.14 -36.47
C PHE A 13 19.75 -12.68 -35.41
N ILE A 14 20.15 -11.73 -34.55
CA ILE A 14 19.25 -11.18 -33.52
C ILE A 14 18.03 -10.53 -34.18
N ASP A 15 18.24 -9.71 -35.21
CA ASP A 15 17.19 -9.02 -35.94
C ASP A 15 16.25 -10.02 -36.62
N SER A 16 16.79 -11.09 -37.23
CA SER A 16 15.97 -12.17 -37.82
C SER A 16 15.10 -12.89 -36.78
N GLU A 17 15.66 -13.25 -35.62
CA GLU A 17 14.88 -13.92 -34.57
C GLU A 17 13.84 -12.98 -33.93
N ILE A 18 14.11 -11.67 -33.93
CA ILE A 18 13.14 -10.65 -33.51
C ILE A 18 12.02 -10.51 -34.55
N ASP A 19 12.34 -10.49 -35.84
CA ASP A 19 11.36 -10.42 -36.91
C ASP A 19 10.46 -11.67 -36.89
N ASP A 20 11.05 -12.85 -36.71
CA ASP A 20 10.32 -14.12 -36.51
C ASP A 20 9.40 -14.03 -35.28
N LEU A 21 9.90 -13.51 -34.14
CA LEU A 21 9.09 -13.22 -32.94
C LEU A 21 7.90 -12.32 -33.22
N GLN A 22 8.07 -11.31 -34.06
CA GLN A 22 6.98 -10.40 -34.38
C GLN A 22 6.00 -10.99 -35.37
N GLU A 23 6.43 -11.76 -36.35
CA GLU A 23 5.57 -12.34 -37.39
C GLU A 23 4.88 -13.61 -36.90
N GLU A 24 5.66 -14.65 -36.57
CA GLU A 24 5.11 -15.92 -36.08
C GLU A 24 4.48 -15.75 -34.69
N GLY A 25 5.05 -14.91 -33.83
CA GLY A 25 4.45 -14.62 -32.52
C GLY A 25 3.07 -13.97 -32.66
N SER A 26 2.88 -13.03 -33.60
CA SER A 26 1.57 -12.45 -33.88
C SER A 26 0.57 -13.48 -34.40
N LEU A 27 0.98 -14.33 -35.35
CA LEU A 27 0.13 -15.39 -35.91
C LEU A 27 -0.27 -16.44 -34.84
N CYS A 28 0.67 -16.80 -33.98
CA CYS A 28 0.42 -17.71 -32.87
C CYS A 28 -0.57 -17.11 -31.88
N LEU A 29 -0.45 -15.81 -31.60
CA LEU A 29 -1.39 -15.09 -30.73
C LEU A 29 -2.80 -15.04 -31.32
N GLU A 30 -2.94 -14.79 -32.63
CA GLU A 30 -4.22 -14.85 -33.35
C GLU A 30 -4.83 -16.25 -33.28
N THR A 31 -4.05 -17.30 -33.54
CA THR A 31 -4.50 -18.70 -33.47
C THR A 31 -4.90 -19.09 -32.04
N CYS A 32 -4.15 -18.65 -31.03
CA CYS A 32 -4.49 -18.85 -29.63
C CYS A 32 -5.78 -18.14 -29.22
N GLU A 33 -6.08 -16.97 -29.79
CA GLU A 33 -7.33 -16.24 -29.58
C GLU A 33 -8.54 -16.98 -30.18
N GLU A 34 -8.37 -17.60 -31.35
CA GLU A 34 -9.41 -18.40 -32.00
C GLU A 34 -9.68 -19.73 -31.27
N GLU A 35 -8.63 -20.38 -30.75
CA GLU A 35 -8.71 -21.73 -30.18
C GLU A 35 -8.84 -21.77 -28.65
N GLY A 36 -8.57 -20.65 -27.96
CA GLY A 36 -8.62 -20.57 -26.49
C GLY A 36 -7.53 -21.38 -25.78
N ASN A 37 -6.41 -21.64 -26.45
CA ASN A 37 -5.35 -22.52 -25.99
C ASN A 37 -3.99 -21.79 -25.97
N PHE A 38 -3.52 -21.39 -24.77
CA PHE A 38 -2.35 -20.52 -24.59
C PHE A 38 -1.09 -21.27 -24.12
N HIS A 39 -0.85 -22.50 -24.59
CA HIS A 39 0.29 -23.33 -24.17
C HIS A 39 1.57 -23.22 -25.03
N MET A 40 1.75 -22.13 -25.78
CA MET A 40 2.85 -21.99 -26.77
C MET A 40 4.24 -21.65 -26.18
N VAL A 41 4.32 -21.38 -24.87
CA VAL A 41 5.50 -20.88 -24.16
C VAL A 41 6.73 -21.78 -24.24
N SER A 42 6.53 -23.08 -24.02
CA SER A 42 7.62 -24.04 -24.01
C SER A 42 8.12 -24.37 -25.41
N TYR A 43 7.28 -24.22 -26.43
CA TYR A 43 7.63 -24.51 -27.83
C TYR A 43 8.57 -23.45 -28.40
N TRP A 44 8.26 -22.18 -28.14
CA TRP A 44 9.06 -21.04 -28.61
C TRP A 44 10.43 -20.95 -27.97
N ILE A 45 10.52 -21.08 -26.64
CA ILE A 45 11.83 -21.00 -25.96
C ILE A 45 12.72 -22.16 -26.40
N ASN A 46 12.16 -23.36 -26.57
CA ASN A 46 12.93 -24.49 -27.10
C ASN A 46 13.38 -24.22 -28.55
N GLY A 47 12.52 -23.65 -29.38
CA GLY A 47 12.86 -23.18 -30.73
C GLY A 47 13.98 -22.14 -30.76
N THR A 48 13.92 -21.11 -29.90
CA THR A 48 14.96 -20.08 -29.77
C THR A 48 16.30 -20.70 -29.35
N TYR A 49 16.31 -21.62 -28.37
CA TYR A 49 17.53 -22.32 -27.97
C TYR A 49 18.08 -23.23 -29.09
N ASP A 50 17.20 -23.86 -29.87
CA ASP A 50 17.58 -24.68 -31.02
C ASP A 50 18.15 -23.80 -32.16
N ASN A 51 17.56 -22.63 -32.42
CA ASN A 51 18.05 -21.64 -33.40
C ASN A 51 19.40 -21.07 -33.01
N VAL A 52 19.56 -20.64 -31.75
CA VAL A 52 20.86 -20.17 -31.20
C VAL A 52 21.91 -21.26 -31.30
N ARG A 53 21.55 -22.51 -30.97
CA ARG A 53 22.45 -23.66 -31.10
C ARG A 53 22.89 -23.85 -32.55
N ASN A 54 21.94 -23.89 -33.49
CA ASN A 54 22.21 -24.04 -34.92
C ASN A 54 23.08 -22.90 -35.46
N PHE A 55 22.80 -21.66 -35.08
CA PHE A 55 23.56 -20.49 -35.50
C PHE A 55 25.01 -20.58 -35.04
N VAL A 56 25.24 -20.84 -33.75
CA VAL A 56 26.59 -20.94 -33.21
C VAL A 56 27.29 -22.20 -33.74
N ASP A 57 26.61 -23.34 -33.93
CA ASP A 57 27.21 -24.53 -34.54
C ASP A 57 27.77 -24.27 -35.94
N ASN A 58 27.02 -23.53 -36.76
CA ASN A 58 27.38 -23.24 -38.14
C ASN A 58 28.45 -22.13 -38.27
N ASN A 59 28.59 -21.27 -37.27
CA ASN A 59 29.42 -20.05 -37.36
C ASN A 59 30.51 -19.96 -36.27
N TYR A 60 30.71 -21.02 -35.48
CA TYR A 60 31.61 -20.97 -34.33
C TYR A 60 33.05 -20.59 -34.70
N SER A 61 33.58 -19.58 -34.01
CA SER A 61 34.99 -19.17 -34.05
C SER A 61 35.35 -18.49 -32.71
N GLU A 62 36.64 -18.40 -32.40
CA GLU A 62 37.09 -17.66 -31.21
C GLU A 62 36.71 -16.17 -31.30
N ASP A 63 36.70 -15.59 -32.51
CA ASP A 63 36.26 -14.21 -32.73
C ASP A 63 34.75 -14.04 -32.46
N LEU A 64 33.92 -15.05 -32.77
CA LEU A 64 32.51 -15.08 -32.40
C LEU A 64 32.34 -15.14 -30.88
N TYR A 65 33.08 -16.01 -30.20
CA TYR A 65 33.07 -16.11 -28.74
C TYR A 65 33.38 -14.75 -28.09
N VAL A 66 34.49 -14.10 -28.49
CA VAL A 66 34.87 -12.79 -27.95
C VAL A 66 33.78 -11.75 -28.23
N SER A 67 33.20 -11.75 -29.43
CA SER A 67 32.16 -10.78 -29.82
C SER A 67 30.84 -10.97 -29.07
N VAL A 68 30.46 -12.22 -28.76
CA VAL A 68 29.28 -12.54 -27.96
C VAL A 68 29.51 -12.14 -26.50
N ILE A 69 30.67 -12.45 -25.93
CA ILE A 69 30.99 -12.08 -24.54
C ILE A 69 31.13 -10.57 -24.35
N ASP A 70 31.65 -9.83 -25.34
CA ASP A 70 31.67 -8.35 -25.36
C ASP A 70 30.26 -7.74 -25.23
N LYS A 71 29.24 -8.44 -25.75
CA LYS A 71 27.83 -8.03 -25.68
C LYS A 71 27.06 -8.64 -24.51
N TYR A 72 27.66 -9.61 -23.80
CA TYR A 72 26.98 -10.36 -22.77
C TYR A 72 26.66 -9.45 -21.56
N PRO A 73 25.40 -9.35 -21.12
CA PRO A 73 24.98 -8.30 -20.20
C PRO A 73 25.18 -8.60 -18.70
N HIS A 74 25.61 -9.82 -18.35
CA HIS A 74 25.66 -10.30 -16.96
C HIS A 74 27.06 -10.81 -16.56
N ASP A 75 27.18 -11.31 -15.33
CA ASP A 75 28.46 -11.81 -14.80
C ASP A 75 28.82 -13.19 -15.37
N LEU A 76 29.97 -13.28 -16.04
CA LEU A 76 30.41 -14.48 -16.74
C LEU A 76 30.71 -15.66 -15.80
N GLU A 77 31.22 -15.41 -14.59
CA GLU A 77 31.53 -16.47 -13.63
C GLU A 77 30.25 -17.12 -13.08
N THR A 78 29.21 -16.31 -12.87
CA THR A 78 27.88 -16.79 -12.52
C THR A 78 27.30 -17.69 -13.60
N LEU A 79 27.41 -17.30 -14.87
CA LEU A 79 26.97 -18.14 -16.00
C LEU A 79 27.71 -19.47 -16.05
N LYS A 80 29.05 -19.45 -15.96
CA LYS A 80 29.88 -20.68 -15.94
C LYS A 80 29.48 -21.62 -14.80
N SER A 81 29.22 -21.08 -13.62
CA SER A 81 28.76 -21.87 -12.47
C SER A 81 27.42 -22.55 -12.75
N LYS A 82 26.47 -21.84 -13.38
CA LYS A 82 25.15 -22.41 -13.76
C LYS A 82 25.29 -23.52 -14.81
N ILE A 83 26.05 -23.27 -15.87
CA ILE A 83 26.30 -24.25 -16.94
C ILE A 83 26.91 -25.52 -16.34
N LYS A 84 27.88 -25.38 -15.43
CA LYS A 84 28.50 -26.51 -14.73
C LYS A 84 27.51 -27.28 -13.85
N MET A 85 26.61 -26.59 -13.15
CA MET A 85 25.59 -27.25 -12.32
C MET A 85 24.58 -28.06 -13.15
N VAL A 86 24.21 -27.57 -14.33
CA VAL A 86 23.13 -28.16 -15.14
C VAL A 86 23.66 -29.20 -16.14
N TYR A 87 24.78 -28.91 -16.81
CA TYR A 87 25.37 -29.77 -17.85
C TYR A 87 26.63 -30.51 -17.38
N GLY A 88 27.12 -30.24 -16.17
CA GLY A 88 28.28 -30.91 -15.56
C GLY A 88 29.63 -30.27 -15.92
N ASP A 89 29.82 -29.87 -17.17
CA ASP A 89 31.04 -29.22 -17.67
C ASP A 89 30.71 -28.16 -18.75
N TYR A 90 31.69 -27.32 -19.11
CA TYR A 90 31.52 -26.27 -20.12
C TYR A 90 32.77 -26.05 -20.97
N ASN A 91 32.57 -25.52 -22.18
CA ASN A 91 33.64 -25.03 -23.05
C ASN A 91 33.26 -23.67 -23.64
N ASN A 92 34.18 -23.00 -24.36
CA ASN A 92 33.91 -21.68 -24.95
C ASN A 92 32.67 -21.69 -25.85
N LYS A 93 32.41 -22.80 -26.56
CA LYS A 93 31.25 -22.97 -27.42
C LYS A 93 29.94 -23.05 -26.63
N SER A 94 29.89 -23.82 -25.54
CA SER A 94 28.72 -23.89 -24.66
C SER A 94 28.45 -22.57 -23.93
N ILE A 95 29.51 -21.85 -23.55
CA ILE A 95 29.37 -20.50 -23.02
C ILE A 95 28.82 -19.55 -24.10
N THR A 96 29.31 -19.65 -25.34
CA THR A 96 28.82 -18.84 -26.47
C THR A 96 27.32 -19.06 -26.70
N TYR A 97 26.86 -20.31 -26.66
CA TYR A 97 25.43 -20.63 -26.79
C TYR A 97 24.60 -19.94 -25.72
N GLU A 98 24.93 -20.14 -24.44
CA GLU A 98 24.12 -19.60 -23.35
C GLU A 98 24.22 -18.08 -23.25
N ALA A 99 25.39 -17.51 -23.54
CA ALA A 99 25.56 -16.06 -23.57
C ALA A 99 24.77 -15.42 -24.72
N LEU A 100 24.77 -16.03 -25.93
CA LEU A 100 23.98 -15.54 -27.06
C LEU A 100 22.49 -15.72 -26.82
N ALA A 101 22.08 -16.85 -26.22
CA ALA A 101 20.70 -17.04 -25.78
C ALA A 101 20.30 -15.97 -24.76
N SER A 102 21.08 -15.71 -23.72
CA SER A 102 20.81 -14.62 -22.75
C SER A 102 20.70 -13.24 -23.42
N ILE A 103 21.57 -12.93 -24.38
CA ILE A 103 21.50 -11.68 -25.16
C ILE A 103 20.18 -11.63 -25.93
N LEU A 104 19.84 -12.68 -26.67
CA LEU A 104 18.63 -12.74 -27.47
C LEU A 104 17.37 -12.66 -26.60
N LEU A 105 17.31 -13.41 -25.50
CA LEU A 105 16.21 -13.36 -24.53
C LEU A 105 16.04 -11.95 -23.95
N LYS A 106 17.15 -11.23 -23.69
CA LYS A 106 17.12 -9.84 -23.22
C LYS A 106 16.63 -8.88 -24.30
N GLU A 107 16.99 -9.08 -25.56
CA GLU A 107 16.47 -8.26 -26.67
C GLU A 107 14.99 -8.54 -26.92
N MET A 108 14.57 -9.82 -26.85
CA MET A 108 13.17 -10.22 -26.97
C MET A 108 12.29 -9.62 -25.86
N GLN A 109 12.84 -9.39 -24.66
CA GLN A 109 12.21 -8.62 -23.56
C GLN A 109 11.93 -7.15 -23.89
N TYR A 110 12.09 -6.66 -25.12
CA TYR A 110 11.58 -5.37 -25.53
C TYR A 110 10.28 -5.47 -26.36
N TYR A 111 9.85 -6.68 -26.73
CA TYR A 111 8.75 -6.90 -27.66
C TYR A 111 7.49 -7.49 -26.99
N PRO A 112 6.28 -6.94 -27.27
CA PRO A 112 5.00 -7.38 -26.69
C PRO A 112 4.72 -8.89 -26.77
N GLN A 113 5.14 -9.50 -27.88
CA GLN A 113 4.96 -10.92 -28.19
C GLN A 113 5.73 -11.81 -27.20
N TRP A 114 6.91 -11.39 -26.77
CA TRP A 114 7.73 -12.14 -25.81
C TRP A 114 7.12 -12.16 -24.40
N TYR A 115 6.59 -11.02 -23.93
CA TYR A 115 6.01 -10.90 -22.58
C TYR A 115 4.73 -11.72 -22.39
N SER A 116 4.04 -11.95 -23.49
CA SER A 116 2.84 -12.78 -23.56
C SER A 116 3.13 -14.25 -23.33
N VAL A 117 4.41 -14.62 -23.36
CA VAL A 117 4.89 -15.98 -23.44
C VAL A 117 5.70 -16.34 -22.19
N TYR A 118 6.51 -15.46 -21.59
CA TYR A 118 7.31 -15.88 -20.42
C TYR A 118 7.59 -14.83 -19.35
N GLY A 119 7.65 -15.32 -18.10
CA GLY A 119 8.25 -14.63 -16.97
C GLY A 119 9.03 -15.64 -16.12
N SER A 120 10.36 -15.58 -16.20
CA SER A 120 11.24 -16.20 -15.22
C SER A 120 12.00 -15.15 -14.43
N GLU A 121 12.41 -15.58 -13.24
CA GLU A 121 13.27 -14.85 -12.32
C GLU A 121 14.75 -15.08 -12.62
N GLU A 122 15.06 -15.96 -13.59
CA GLU A 122 16.43 -16.27 -14.00
C GLU A 122 16.94 -15.22 -14.99
N GLU A 123 17.96 -14.48 -14.56
CA GLU A 123 18.63 -13.45 -15.36
C GLU A 123 19.48 -14.06 -16.50
N ASP A 124 19.85 -15.34 -16.37
CA ASP A 124 20.64 -16.10 -17.35
C ASP A 124 20.30 -17.57 -17.27
N MET A 125 20.36 -18.26 -18.43
CA MET A 125 20.24 -19.71 -18.58
C MET A 125 18.99 -20.28 -17.90
N ILE A 126 17.94 -20.53 -18.68
CA ILE A 126 16.66 -21.03 -18.16
C ILE A 126 16.78 -22.52 -17.77
N ASP A 127 16.62 -22.84 -16.49
CA ASP A 127 16.55 -24.24 -16.02
C ASP A 127 15.14 -24.84 -16.21
N PHE A 128 14.90 -25.40 -17.40
CA PHE A 128 13.62 -26.03 -17.73
C PHE A 128 13.24 -27.20 -16.81
N LYS A 129 14.22 -27.87 -16.19
CA LYS A 129 13.96 -29.00 -15.29
C LYS A 129 13.46 -28.51 -13.94
N LYS A 130 14.05 -27.44 -13.41
CA LYS A 130 13.62 -26.79 -12.15
C LYS A 130 12.16 -26.35 -12.19
N TYR A 131 11.70 -25.89 -13.35
CA TYR A 131 10.35 -25.37 -13.51
C TYR A 131 9.37 -26.35 -14.16
N ASN A 132 9.68 -27.64 -14.36
CA ASN A 132 8.78 -28.60 -15.01
C ASN A 132 8.12 -28.07 -16.32
N ILE A 133 8.79 -27.18 -17.07
CA ILE A 133 8.17 -26.43 -18.19
C ILE A 133 7.69 -27.37 -19.30
N HIS A 134 8.35 -28.53 -19.46
CA HIS A 134 7.94 -29.57 -20.39
C HIS A 134 6.57 -30.19 -20.07
N GLN A 135 6.08 -30.05 -18.83
CA GLN A 135 4.76 -30.52 -18.39
C GLN A 135 3.66 -29.45 -18.50
N ALA A 136 3.99 -28.21 -18.90
CA ALA A 136 3.04 -27.10 -18.97
C ALA A 136 1.81 -27.40 -19.86
N LEU A 137 1.98 -28.26 -20.88
CA LEU A 137 0.92 -28.74 -21.77
C LEU A 137 -0.03 -29.76 -21.12
N THR A 138 0.43 -30.44 -20.08
CA THR A 138 -0.28 -31.55 -19.41
C THR A 138 -0.71 -31.22 -17.98
N ASN A 139 -0.23 -30.12 -17.42
CA ASN A 139 -0.44 -29.72 -16.03
C ASN A 139 -0.86 -28.24 -15.94
N THR A 140 -2.07 -27.96 -16.39
CA THR A 140 -2.71 -26.63 -16.40
C THR A 140 -2.88 -26.01 -15.02
N ASP A 141 -2.83 -26.82 -13.95
CA ASP A 141 -3.02 -26.40 -12.57
C ASP A 141 -1.76 -25.75 -11.97
N GLU A 142 -0.57 -26.10 -12.48
CA GLU A 142 0.72 -25.59 -12.01
C GLU A 142 1.22 -24.39 -12.85
N PHE A 143 0.74 -24.28 -14.10
CA PHE A 143 1.01 -23.20 -15.05
C PHE A 143 -0.30 -22.52 -15.49
N PRO A 144 -0.82 -21.53 -14.73
CA PRO A 144 -2.11 -20.92 -15.03
C PRO A 144 -2.07 -20.16 -16.36
N ILE A 145 -3.05 -20.45 -17.21
CA ILE A 145 -3.31 -19.84 -18.51
C ILE A 145 -3.30 -18.30 -18.41
N ILE A 146 -2.48 -17.64 -19.23
CA ILE A 146 -2.49 -16.17 -19.42
C ILE A 146 -3.83 -15.80 -20.04
N LYS A 147 -4.59 -14.91 -19.39
CA LYS A 147 -5.90 -14.51 -19.88
C LYS A 147 -5.75 -13.43 -20.96
N GLN A 148 -6.70 -13.36 -21.90
CA GLN A 148 -6.79 -12.33 -22.93
C GLN A 148 -6.62 -10.90 -22.37
N GLU A 149 -7.16 -10.65 -21.18
CA GLU A 149 -7.06 -9.36 -20.47
C GLU A 149 -5.61 -8.99 -20.07
N ASP A 150 -4.77 -10.00 -19.82
CA ASP A 150 -3.37 -9.84 -19.38
C ASP A 150 -2.45 -9.58 -20.59
N LEU A 151 -2.77 -10.20 -21.72
CA LEU A 151 -2.18 -9.96 -23.05
C LEU A 151 -2.48 -8.55 -23.56
N VAL A 152 -3.76 -8.14 -23.56
CA VAL A 152 -4.20 -6.82 -24.01
C VAL A 152 -3.56 -5.69 -23.19
N ALA A 153 -3.34 -5.90 -21.89
CA ALA A 153 -2.63 -4.93 -21.05
C ALA A 153 -1.14 -4.80 -21.43
N SER A 154 -0.48 -5.90 -21.79
CA SER A 154 0.90 -5.87 -22.28
C SER A 154 1.00 -5.22 -23.67
N MET A 155 0.09 -5.55 -24.58
CA MET A 155 0.00 -4.97 -25.94
C MET A 155 -0.24 -3.45 -25.96
N LEU A 156 -0.93 -2.91 -24.96
CA LEU A 156 -1.16 -1.46 -24.82
C LEU A 156 0.00 -0.71 -24.14
N GLY A 157 1.15 -1.37 -23.91
CA GLY A 157 2.30 -0.78 -23.23
C GLY A 157 2.04 -0.48 -21.74
N ILE A 158 1.06 -1.16 -21.14
CA ILE A 158 0.69 -0.96 -19.72
C ILE A 158 1.56 -1.83 -18.81
N ASN A 159 2.28 -2.82 -19.34
CA ASN A 159 3.13 -3.72 -18.55
C ASN A 159 4.19 -4.46 -19.42
N ASP A 160 5.47 -4.14 -19.24
CA ASP A 160 6.59 -4.76 -19.96
C ASP A 160 7.13 -6.04 -19.25
N THR A 161 6.46 -6.55 -18.20
CA THR A 161 6.94 -7.73 -17.44
C THR A 161 5.78 -8.41 -16.69
N VAL A 162 5.10 -9.42 -17.24
CA VAL A 162 4.14 -10.24 -16.46
C VAL A 162 4.80 -11.55 -16.06
N GLN A 163 5.19 -11.68 -14.79
CA GLN A 163 5.69 -12.92 -14.19
C GLN A 163 4.50 -13.77 -13.67
N PRO A 164 4.61 -15.10 -13.52
CA PRO A 164 3.53 -15.95 -12.99
C PRO A 164 3.00 -15.48 -11.62
N SER A 165 3.85 -14.95 -10.75
CA SER A 165 3.44 -14.36 -9.47
C SER A 165 2.65 -13.05 -9.61
N ASP A 166 2.65 -12.42 -10.79
CA ASP A 166 1.83 -11.25 -11.12
C ASP A 166 0.42 -11.63 -11.60
N MET A 167 0.14 -12.92 -11.76
CA MET A 167 -1.13 -13.42 -12.32
C MET A 167 -2.15 -13.81 -11.24
N TYR A 168 -1.74 -13.90 -9.98
CA TYR A 168 -2.62 -14.29 -8.89
C TYR A 168 -2.23 -13.61 -7.57
N ASP A 169 -3.19 -13.54 -6.65
CA ASP A 169 -2.96 -13.03 -5.30
C ASP A 169 -1.99 -13.96 -4.56
N VAL A 170 -0.73 -13.55 -4.48
CA VAL A 170 0.40 -14.36 -4.00
C VAL A 170 0.13 -14.86 -2.58
N PHE A 171 -0.37 -13.97 -1.72
CA PHE A 171 -0.69 -14.34 -0.35
C PHE A 171 -1.90 -15.25 -0.23
N ALA A 172 -2.91 -15.10 -1.09
CA ALA A 172 -4.01 -16.05 -1.14
C ALA A 172 -3.56 -17.44 -1.61
N HIS A 173 -2.66 -17.50 -2.61
CA HIS A 173 -2.14 -18.74 -3.17
C HIS A 173 -1.29 -19.54 -2.18
N TYR A 174 -0.40 -18.87 -1.44
CA TYR A 174 0.43 -19.49 -0.41
C TYR A 174 -0.22 -19.47 0.98
N SER A 175 -1.52 -19.19 1.07
CA SER A 175 -2.18 -18.93 2.37
C SER A 175 -2.07 -20.11 3.34
N ASP A 176 -2.19 -21.34 2.87
CA ASP A 176 -2.07 -22.54 3.70
C ASP A 176 -0.64 -22.77 4.23
N GLU A 177 0.38 -22.40 3.47
CA GLU A 177 1.80 -22.53 3.85
C GLU A 177 2.24 -21.42 4.81
N LEU A 178 1.74 -20.19 4.60
CA LEU A 178 2.11 -19.02 5.39
C LEU A 178 1.38 -18.95 6.74
N LYS A 179 0.33 -19.75 6.92
CA LYS A 179 -0.42 -19.83 8.18
C LYS A 179 0.54 -20.05 9.34
N ILE A 180 0.30 -19.28 10.39
CA ILE A 180 1.03 -19.44 11.64
C ILE A 180 0.57 -20.76 12.28
N LYS A 181 1.45 -21.76 12.30
CA LYS A 181 1.20 -23.00 13.06
C LYS A 181 0.88 -22.66 14.52
N LYS A 182 -0.20 -23.23 15.06
CA LYS A 182 -0.52 -23.13 16.49
C LYS A 182 0.46 -24.01 17.26
N ASP A 183 0.85 -23.60 18.47
CA ASP A 183 1.78 -24.34 19.35
C ASP A 183 1.19 -25.66 19.91
N THR A 184 0.07 -26.14 19.36
CA THR A 184 -0.59 -27.37 19.77
C THR A 184 -0.01 -28.56 18.99
N LEU A 185 0.51 -29.56 19.72
CA LEU A 185 1.11 -30.82 19.22
C LEU A 185 0.16 -31.72 18.41
N ILE A 186 -1.11 -31.32 18.25
CA ILE A 186 -2.11 -32.06 17.49
C ILE A 186 -2.30 -31.29 16.18
N GLU A 187 -1.60 -31.73 15.12
CA GLU A 187 -1.90 -31.30 13.75
C GLU A 187 -3.23 -31.95 13.34
N GLU A 188 -4.35 -31.31 13.68
CA GLU A 188 -5.60 -31.61 12.99
C GLU A 188 -5.41 -31.25 11.52
N TYR A 189 -5.72 -32.20 10.62
CA TYR A 189 -5.81 -31.95 9.18
C TYR A 189 -6.84 -30.83 8.93
N SER A 190 -6.37 -29.58 8.94
CA SER A 190 -7.25 -28.44 8.74
C SER A 190 -7.60 -28.34 7.27
N GLU A 191 -8.88 -28.19 6.95
CA GLU A 191 -9.28 -27.90 5.58
C GLU A 191 -8.51 -26.71 5.01
N PRO A 192 -8.11 -26.75 3.72
CA PRO A 192 -7.47 -25.63 3.05
C PRO A 192 -8.30 -24.35 3.20
N THR A 193 -7.65 -23.22 3.45
CA THR A 193 -8.36 -21.95 3.59
C THR A 193 -8.74 -21.40 2.22
N PHE A 194 -10.02 -21.18 2.01
CA PHE A 194 -10.50 -20.37 0.89
C PHE A 194 -10.19 -18.90 1.16
N THR A 195 -9.53 -18.23 0.22
CA THR A 195 -9.25 -16.79 0.27
C THR A 195 -9.89 -16.11 -0.94
N PRO A 196 -10.83 -15.17 -0.75
CA PRO A 196 -11.50 -14.49 -1.86
C PRO A 196 -10.54 -13.53 -2.59
N ASP A 197 -10.80 -13.30 -3.89
CA ASP A 197 -10.06 -12.31 -4.69
C ASP A 197 -10.27 -10.89 -4.12
N VAL A 198 -9.18 -10.26 -3.69
CA VAL A 198 -9.19 -8.94 -3.07
C VAL A 198 -9.84 -7.84 -3.92
N PHE A 199 -9.71 -7.91 -5.25
CA PHE A 199 -10.30 -6.91 -6.15
C PHE A 199 -11.82 -7.11 -6.29
N LEU A 200 -12.30 -8.35 -6.29
CA LEU A 200 -13.74 -8.64 -6.31
C LEU A 200 -14.40 -8.23 -5.00
N VAL A 201 -13.75 -8.46 -3.85
CA VAL A 201 -14.22 -7.97 -2.55
C VAL A 201 -14.28 -6.44 -2.55
N ALA A 202 -13.21 -5.77 -3.02
CA ALA A 202 -13.18 -4.31 -3.12
C ALA A 202 -14.29 -3.76 -4.04
N ALA A 203 -14.57 -4.44 -5.16
CA ALA A 203 -15.63 -4.09 -6.11
C ALA A 203 -17.04 -4.17 -5.51
N VAL A 204 -17.33 -5.22 -4.73
CA VAL A 204 -18.61 -5.38 -4.00
C VAL A 204 -18.78 -4.27 -2.97
N VAL A 205 -17.73 -4.00 -2.18
CA VAL A 205 -17.73 -2.94 -1.16
C VAL A 205 -17.88 -1.54 -1.79
N ALA A 206 -17.24 -1.29 -2.94
CA ALA A 206 -17.34 -0.04 -3.67
C ALA A 206 -18.77 0.20 -4.18
N ARG A 207 -19.38 -0.80 -4.83
CA ARG A 207 -20.78 -0.74 -5.28
C ARG A 207 -21.72 -0.44 -4.13
N TYR A 208 -21.62 -1.17 -3.02
CA TYR A 208 -22.42 -0.88 -1.82
C TYR A 208 -22.35 0.61 -1.43
N LYS A 209 -21.14 1.18 -1.33
CA LYS A 209 -20.96 2.60 -0.97
C LYS A 209 -21.66 3.56 -1.95
N ASN A 210 -21.64 3.25 -3.25
CA ASN A 210 -22.28 4.07 -4.29
C ASN A 210 -23.81 3.88 -4.31
N TYR A 211 -24.31 2.65 -4.16
CA TYR A 211 -25.76 2.38 -4.07
C TYR A 211 -26.40 2.97 -2.82
N MET A 212 -25.66 3.07 -1.71
CA MET A 212 -26.12 3.80 -0.52
C MET A 212 -26.26 5.32 -0.73
N ASP A 213 -25.67 5.90 -1.78
CA ASP A 213 -25.97 7.28 -2.17
C ASP A 213 -27.23 7.37 -3.03
N ILE A 214 -27.43 6.39 -3.93
CA ILE A 214 -28.66 6.27 -4.70
C ILE A 214 -29.86 6.10 -3.76
N SER A 215 -29.72 5.32 -2.68
CA SER A 215 -30.81 5.06 -1.74
C SER A 215 -31.34 6.30 -1.00
N LYS A 216 -30.64 7.45 -1.05
CA LYS A 216 -31.03 8.66 -0.30
C LYS A 216 -32.19 9.42 -0.92
N LYS A 217 -32.45 9.22 -2.21
CA LYS A 217 -33.52 9.90 -2.95
C LYS A 217 -34.02 9.00 -4.07
N LEU A 218 -35.28 9.19 -4.46
CA LEU A 218 -35.81 8.58 -5.66
C LEU A 218 -34.95 8.93 -6.87
N PHE A 219 -34.55 7.91 -7.62
CA PHE A 219 -33.66 8.02 -8.76
C PHE A 219 -34.49 7.95 -10.04
N SER A 220 -34.48 9.04 -10.82
CA SER A 220 -35.33 9.21 -12.00
C SER A 220 -35.18 8.08 -13.02
N ASP A 221 -33.97 7.57 -13.21
CA ASP A 221 -33.69 6.50 -14.18
C ASP A 221 -34.45 5.22 -13.82
N TYR A 222 -34.55 4.90 -12.52
CA TYR A 222 -35.29 3.73 -12.06
C TYR A 222 -36.80 3.91 -12.20
N ALA A 223 -37.30 5.12 -11.93
CA ALA A 223 -38.71 5.44 -12.16
C ALA A 223 -39.09 5.26 -13.64
N LEU A 224 -38.30 5.84 -14.54
CA LEU A 224 -38.51 5.72 -15.99
C LEU A 224 -38.45 4.26 -16.44
N LYS A 225 -37.43 3.52 -15.99
CA LYS A 225 -37.27 2.11 -16.36
C LYS A 225 -38.41 1.24 -15.82
N PHE A 226 -38.87 1.47 -14.60
CA PHE A 226 -39.97 0.71 -14.02
C PHE A 226 -41.27 0.96 -14.76
N MET A 227 -41.57 2.21 -15.13
CA MET A 227 -42.73 2.55 -15.95
C MET A 227 -42.67 1.88 -17.32
N GLU A 228 -41.50 1.87 -17.98
CA GLU A 228 -41.27 1.18 -19.25
C GLU A 228 -41.59 -0.33 -19.12
N ILE A 229 -41.00 -1.01 -18.14
CA ILE A 229 -41.20 -2.45 -17.91
C ILE A 229 -42.66 -2.76 -17.54
N SER A 230 -43.33 -1.84 -16.84
CA SER A 230 -44.73 -1.98 -16.42
C SER A 230 -45.72 -1.99 -17.59
N THR A 231 -45.31 -1.58 -18.80
CA THR A 231 -46.15 -1.65 -20.01
C THR A 231 -46.29 -3.08 -20.59
N TYR A 232 -45.51 -4.04 -20.10
CA TYR A 232 -45.57 -5.42 -20.60
C TYR A 232 -46.83 -6.14 -20.12
N ASN A 233 -47.61 -6.65 -21.09
CA ASN A 233 -48.86 -7.39 -20.82
C ASN A 233 -48.63 -8.79 -20.23
N ASN A 234 -47.44 -9.38 -20.44
CA ASN A 234 -47.11 -10.70 -19.90
C ASN A 234 -46.43 -10.54 -18.53
N THR A 235 -47.08 -11.04 -17.48
CA THR A 235 -46.60 -10.96 -16.09
C THR A 235 -45.21 -11.56 -15.91
N LEU A 236 -44.96 -12.75 -16.45
CA LEU A 236 -43.66 -13.42 -16.32
C LEU A 236 -42.56 -12.63 -17.03
N LEU A 237 -42.85 -12.07 -18.22
CA LEU A 237 -41.90 -11.23 -18.94
C LEU A 237 -41.57 -9.95 -18.16
N ARG A 238 -42.58 -9.33 -17.54
CA ARG A 238 -42.41 -8.15 -16.67
C ARG A 238 -41.48 -8.48 -15.50
N GLU A 239 -41.76 -9.57 -14.79
CA GLU A 239 -40.99 -10.02 -13.64
C GLU A 239 -39.53 -10.36 -14.00
N LEU A 240 -39.32 -11.10 -15.10
CA LEU A 240 -37.97 -11.40 -15.61
C LEU A 240 -37.22 -10.13 -16.03
N SER A 241 -37.92 -9.14 -16.58
CA SER A 241 -37.31 -7.87 -17.01
C SER A 241 -36.88 -7.01 -15.82
N ILE A 242 -37.68 -6.98 -14.75
CA ILE A 242 -37.32 -6.34 -13.48
C ILE A 242 -36.04 -6.96 -12.92
N LEU A 243 -36.01 -8.30 -12.79
CA LEU A 243 -34.86 -9.01 -12.24
C LEU A 243 -33.60 -8.85 -13.11
N SER A 244 -33.74 -9.03 -14.42
CA SER A 244 -32.65 -8.88 -15.38
C SER A 244 -32.07 -7.48 -15.36
N TYR A 245 -32.93 -6.45 -15.29
CA TYR A 245 -32.46 -5.07 -15.18
C TYR A 245 -31.71 -4.84 -13.86
N ALA A 246 -32.25 -5.28 -12.72
CA ALA A 246 -31.60 -5.08 -11.42
C ALA A 246 -30.20 -5.70 -11.37
N VAL A 247 -30.05 -6.93 -11.87
CA VAL A 247 -28.75 -7.62 -11.94
C VAL A 247 -27.81 -6.92 -12.92
N LYS A 248 -28.27 -6.55 -14.12
CA LYS A 248 -27.46 -5.81 -15.09
C LYS A 248 -27.03 -4.44 -14.58
N ASP A 249 -27.91 -3.72 -13.89
CA ASP A 249 -27.62 -2.43 -13.27
C ASP A 249 -26.49 -2.59 -12.24
N TYR A 250 -26.63 -3.58 -11.33
CA TYR A 250 -25.62 -3.89 -10.34
C TYR A 250 -24.25 -4.18 -10.97
N PHE A 251 -24.21 -4.97 -12.04
CA PHE A 251 -22.95 -5.25 -12.72
C PHE A 251 -22.36 -4.02 -13.41
N ASN A 252 -23.17 -3.21 -14.09
CA ASN A 252 -22.70 -2.24 -15.08
C ASN A 252 -22.59 -0.79 -14.58
N ARG A 253 -23.48 -0.31 -13.71
CA ARG A 253 -23.57 1.13 -13.36
C ARG A 253 -22.28 1.68 -12.76
N PHE A 254 -21.64 0.88 -11.90
CA PHE A 254 -20.36 1.22 -11.27
C PHE A 254 -19.35 0.11 -11.56
N ASN A 255 -19.06 -0.14 -12.84
CA ASN A 255 -18.14 -1.22 -13.24
C ASN A 255 -16.71 -0.79 -13.52
N LYS A 256 -16.42 0.52 -13.48
CA LYS A 256 -15.12 1.10 -13.82
C LYS A 256 -14.62 2.04 -12.74
N ALA A 257 -13.31 2.20 -12.70
CA ALA A 257 -12.66 3.22 -11.88
C ALA A 257 -13.02 4.63 -12.40
N PRO A 258 -13.08 5.66 -11.54
CA PRO A 258 -12.70 5.66 -10.12
C PRO A 258 -13.76 5.08 -9.17
N ASN A 259 -15.00 4.89 -9.64
CA ASN A 259 -16.14 4.61 -8.76
C ASN A 259 -16.11 3.19 -8.16
N SER A 260 -15.50 2.24 -8.86
CA SER A 260 -15.48 0.82 -8.49
C SER A 260 -14.50 0.04 -9.38
N LEU A 261 -14.59 -1.29 -9.33
CA LEU A 261 -13.84 -2.25 -10.15
C LEU A 261 -14.82 -3.23 -10.82
N PRO A 262 -14.44 -3.90 -11.93
CA PRO A 262 -15.32 -4.87 -12.58
C PRO A 262 -15.58 -6.08 -11.67
N LEU A 263 -16.77 -6.66 -11.81
CA LEU A 263 -17.13 -7.93 -11.16
C LEU A 263 -17.10 -9.04 -12.19
N HIS A 264 -16.95 -10.27 -11.71
CA HIS A 264 -17.10 -11.45 -12.54
C HIS A 264 -18.59 -11.79 -12.71
N LYS A 265 -19.02 -12.10 -13.94
CA LYS A 265 -20.43 -12.36 -14.28
C LYS A 265 -21.08 -13.46 -13.41
N ASP A 266 -20.32 -14.51 -13.10
CA ASP A 266 -20.80 -15.66 -12.31
C ASP A 266 -20.93 -15.40 -10.80
N MET A 267 -20.66 -14.17 -10.34
CA MET A 267 -20.82 -13.79 -8.93
C MET A 267 -22.29 -13.69 -8.51
N ILE A 268 -23.22 -13.53 -9.46
CA ILE A 268 -24.66 -13.46 -9.18
C ILE A 268 -25.39 -14.34 -10.18
N ASN A 269 -26.08 -15.35 -9.67
CA ASN A 269 -27.08 -16.11 -10.41
C ASN A 269 -28.45 -15.77 -9.86
N ALA A 270 -29.37 -15.33 -10.71
CA ALA A 270 -30.70 -14.93 -10.29
C ALA A 270 -31.79 -15.62 -11.12
N GLY A 271 -32.91 -15.91 -10.48
CA GLY A 271 -34.07 -16.56 -11.11
C GLY A 271 -35.38 -16.22 -10.42
N ILE A 272 -36.46 -16.81 -10.93
CA ILE A 272 -37.79 -16.74 -10.31
C ILE A 272 -38.13 -18.12 -9.78
N ILE A 273 -38.58 -18.19 -8.54
CA ILE A 273 -39.11 -19.40 -7.91
C ILE A 273 -40.56 -19.16 -7.51
N ASN A 274 -41.35 -20.23 -7.48
CA ASN A 274 -42.72 -20.18 -7.01
C ASN A 274 -42.77 -20.74 -5.58
N ILE A 275 -43.23 -19.93 -4.62
CA ILE A 275 -43.44 -20.33 -3.24
C ILE A 275 -44.88 -19.97 -2.89
N ASP A 276 -45.68 -20.95 -2.47
CA ASP A 276 -47.07 -20.78 -2.07
C ASP A 276 -47.94 -20.07 -3.14
N ASN A 277 -47.76 -20.43 -4.42
CA ASN A 277 -48.40 -19.82 -5.60
C ASN A 277 -48.03 -18.35 -5.86
N ILE A 278 -46.99 -17.82 -5.18
CA ILE A 278 -46.48 -16.47 -5.39
C ILE A 278 -45.08 -16.56 -6.00
N ASN A 279 -44.86 -15.84 -7.10
CA ASN A 279 -43.54 -15.73 -7.70
C ASN A 279 -42.66 -14.83 -6.83
N LYS A 280 -41.43 -15.29 -6.57
CA LYS A 280 -40.41 -14.55 -5.84
C LYS A 280 -39.10 -14.58 -6.60
N PHE A 281 -38.27 -13.57 -6.40
CA PHE A 281 -36.91 -13.57 -6.94
C PHE A 281 -35.99 -14.36 -6.01
N ILE A 282 -35.15 -15.22 -6.58
CA ILE A 282 -34.05 -15.86 -5.88
C ILE A 282 -32.74 -15.31 -6.45
N VAL A 283 -31.82 -14.91 -5.57
CA VAL A 283 -30.49 -14.42 -5.96
C VAL A 283 -29.44 -15.19 -5.16
N ASN A 284 -28.57 -15.89 -5.88
CA ASN A 284 -27.46 -16.65 -5.35
C ASN A 284 -26.16 -15.85 -5.57
N TYR A 285 -25.50 -15.51 -4.47
CA TYR A 285 -24.25 -14.76 -4.46
C TYR A 285 -23.06 -15.71 -4.34
N LYS A 286 -22.06 -15.54 -5.20
CA LYS A 286 -20.83 -16.32 -5.22
C LYS A 286 -19.61 -15.41 -5.28
N ILE A 287 -18.48 -15.91 -4.81
CA ILE A 287 -17.19 -15.22 -4.93
C ILE A 287 -16.15 -16.18 -5.49
N ARG A 288 -15.30 -15.67 -6.37
CA ARG A 288 -14.10 -16.38 -6.83
C ARG A 288 -12.96 -16.15 -5.84
N GLY A 289 -12.19 -17.19 -5.57
CA GLY A 289 -11.03 -17.12 -4.70
C GLY A 289 -10.03 -18.22 -5.00
N ILE A 290 -9.10 -18.41 -4.08
CA ILE A 290 -8.07 -19.44 -4.14
C ILE A 290 -8.21 -20.36 -2.92
N LYS A 291 -8.17 -21.67 -3.14
CA LYS A 291 -8.14 -22.71 -2.10
C LYS A 291 -7.16 -23.79 -2.57
N ASN A 292 -6.18 -24.15 -1.72
CA ASN A 292 -5.15 -25.13 -2.05
C ASN A 292 -4.46 -24.84 -3.41
N LYS A 293 -3.95 -23.62 -3.58
CA LYS A 293 -3.30 -23.13 -4.82
C LYS A 293 -4.17 -23.10 -6.09
N LYS A 294 -5.41 -23.59 -6.06
CA LYS A 294 -6.33 -23.61 -7.21
C LYS A 294 -7.37 -22.51 -7.11
N THR A 295 -7.71 -21.93 -8.26
CA THR A 295 -8.85 -21.00 -8.35
C THR A 295 -10.14 -21.79 -8.21
N CYS A 296 -11.06 -21.31 -7.38
CA CYS A 296 -12.36 -21.94 -7.21
C CYS A 296 -13.46 -20.91 -6.87
N TRP A 297 -14.69 -21.38 -6.90
CA TRP A 297 -15.88 -20.62 -6.56
C TRP A 297 -16.45 -21.10 -5.23
N ASP A 298 -16.88 -20.15 -4.41
CA ASP A 298 -17.58 -20.45 -3.17
C ASP A 298 -18.91 -19.68 -3.08
N SER A 299 -19.94 -20.36 -2.56
CA SER A 299 -21.28 -19.81 -2.41
C SER A 299 -21.36 -18.97 -1.13
N ILE A 300 -21.71 -17.71 -1.26
CA ILE A 300 -21.82 -16.77 -0.13
C ILE A 300 -23.16 -16.89 0.56
N ALA A 301 -24.23 -16.69 -0.19
CA ALA A 301 -25.60 -16.70 0.32
C ALA A 301 -26.59 -16.89 -0.82
N GLU A 302 -27.77 -17.39 -0.47
CA GLU A 302 -28.94 -17.43 -1.34
C GLU A 302 -30.07 -16.68 -0.65
N ILE A 303 -30.66 -15.69 -1.33
CA ILE A 303 -31.64 -14.80 -0.74
C ILE A 303 -32.86 -14.71 -1.65
N ILE A 304 -34.04 -14.73 -1.02
CA ILE A 304 -35.34 -14.63 -1.67
C ILE A 304 -35.88 -13.21 -1.46
N TYR A 305 -36.36 -12.59 -2.53
CA TYR A 305 -36.94 -11.24 -2.53
C TYR A 305 -38.37 -11.26 -3.06
N GLU A 306 -39.20 -10.38 -2.50
CA GLU A 306 -40.51 -10.08 -3.09
C GLU A 306 -40.32 -9.32 -4.41
N ILE A 307 -41.25 -9.55 -5.35
CA ILE A 307 -41.24 -8.89 -6.65
C ILE A 307 -41.76 -7.45 -6.47
N PRO A 308 -40.97 -6.42 -6.84
CA PRO A 308 -41.40 -5.04 -6.75
C PRO A 308 -42.68 -4.73 -7.53
N GLN A 309 -43.64 -4.09 -6.87
CA GLN A 309 -44.90 -3.64 -7.45
C GLN A 309 -44.96 -2.11 -7.64
N SER A 310 -44.02 -1.38 -7.06
CA SER A 310 -43.93 0.09 -7.16
C SER A 310 -42.52 0.57 -7.53
N ILE A 311 -42.41 1.83 -7.94
CA ILE A 311 -41.13 2.47 -8.24
C ILE A 311 -40.21 2.46 -7.02
N ASP A 312 -40.76 2.75 -5.84
CA ASP A 312 -40.01 2.75 -4.57
C ASP A 312 -39.49 1.35 -4.24
N GLU A 313 -40.33 0.33 -4.38
CA GLU A 313 -39.93 -1.06 -4.17
C GLU A 313 -38.87 -1.51 -5.18
N PHE A 314 -38.95 -1.05 -6.43
CA PHE A 314 -37.98 -1.41 -7.47
C PHE A 314 -36.60 -0.84 -7.17
N GLN A 315 -36.54 0.44 -6.81
CA GLN A 315 -35.30 1.06 -6.36
C GLN A 315 -34.78 0.40 -5.09
N ALA A 316 -35.66 0.11 -4.12
CA ALA A 316 -35.30 -0.56 -2.88
C ALA A 316 -34.69 -1.94 -3.17
N PHE A 317 -35.28 -2.73 -4.08
CA PHE A 317 -34.75 -4.03 -4.50
C PHE A 317 -33.34 -3.92 -5.09
N ILE A 318 -33.10 -3.00 -6.04
CA ILE A 318 -31.77 -2.81 -6.64
C ILE A 318 -30.72 -2.47 -5.57
N VAL A 319 -31.07 -1.55 -4.66
CA VAL A 319 -30.18 -1.17 -3.55
C VAL A 319 -29.97 -2.36 -2.61
N GLN A 320 -31.01 -3.14 -2.34
CA GLN A 320 -30.96 -4.28 -1.42
C GLN A 320 -30.03 -5.38 -1.92
N VAL A 321 -29.98 -5.64 -3.24
CA VAL A 321 -28.99 -6.56 -3.84
C VAL A 321 -27.55 -6.14 -3.47
N ALA A 322 -27.23 -4.85 -3.54
CA ALA A 322 -25.92 -4.34 -3.16
C ALA A 322 -25.64 -4.42 -1.65
N ILE A 323 -26.66 -4.16 -0.82
CA ILE A 323 -26.57 -4.25 0.64
C ILE A 323 -26.32 -5.68 1.07
N ASP A 324 -27.13 -6.62 0.59
CA ASP A 324 -27.06 -8.02 0.99
C ASP A 324 -25.75 -8.65 0.52
N PHE A 325 -25.31 -8.39 -0.72
CA PHE A 325 -24.04 -8.94 -1.18
C PHE A 325 -22.88 -8.46 -0.31
N LYS A 326 -22.82 -7.17 0.04
CA LYS A 326 -21.79 -6.64 0.94
C LYS A 326 -21.91 -7.22 2.35
N ARG A 327 -23.14 -7.31 2.88
CA ARG A 327 -23.43 -7.84 4.23
C ARG A 327 -23.00 -9.29 4.35
N GLU A 328 -23.41 -10.15 3.43
CA GLU A 328 -23.10 -11.58 3.49
C GLU A 328 -21.63 -11.87 3.16
N LEU A 329 -21.02 -11.12 2.23
CA LEU A 329 -19.62 -11.32 1.87
C LEU A 329 -18.66 -10.81 2.96
N ASN A 330 -18.74 -9.53 3.32
CA ASN A 330 -17.73 -8.86 4.17
C ASN A 330 -18.28 -8.45 5.55
N GLY A 331 -19.60 -8.44 5.72
CA GLY A 331 -20.25 -7.98 6.94
C GLY A 331 -20.64 -6.51 6.90
N LEU A 332 -21.24 -6.00 7.99
CA LEU A 332 -21.56 -4.59 8.19
C LEU A 332 -20.85 -4.06 9.43
N GLU A 333 -20.21 -2.91 9.32
CA GLU A 333 -19.48 -2.30 10.43
C GLU A 333 -20.45 -1.74 11.47
N LYS A 334 -20.04 -1.73 12.74
CA LYS A 334 -20.79 -1.07 13.80
C LYS A 334 -21.02 0.40 13.44
N VAL A 335 -22.28 0.84 13.51
CA VAL A 335 -22.58 2.27 13.31
C VAL A 335 -22.17 3.03 14.56
N ARG A 336 -21.24 3.99 14.39
CA ARG A 336 -20.77 4.82 15.50
C ARG A 336 -21.95 5.58 16.12
N ASN A 337 -22.01 5.60 17.45
CA ASN A 337 -23.05 6.28 18.24
C ASN A 337 -24.48 5.75 18.01
N LYS A 338 -24.64 4.53 17.49
CA LYS A 338 -25.94 3.83 17.45
C LYS A 338 -25.80 2.44 18.05
N ASP A 339 -26.89 1.91 18.60
CA ASP A 339 -26.93 0.54 19.13
C ASP A 339 -27.20 -0.49 18.02
N ILE A 340 -26.43 -0.39 16.94
CA ILE A 340 -26.48 -1.30 15.80
C ILE A 340 -25.17 -2.09 15.82
N LYS A 341 -25.25 -3.37 16.18
CA LYS A 341 -24.08 -4.26 16.25
C LYS A 341 -23.46 -4.47 14.86
N ALA A 342 -22.15 -4.75 14.85
CA ALA A 342 -21.50 -5.19 13.63
C ALA A 342 -22.04 -6.57 13.23
N ILE A 343 -22.18 -6.79 11.92
CA ILE A 343 -22.52 -8.08 11.34
C ILE A 343 -21.25 -8.63 10.71
N GLU A 344 -20.92 -9.88 11.00
CA GLU A 344 -19.78 -10.57 10.42
C GLU A 344 -20.23 -11.28 9.14
N GLY A 345 -19.58 -10.99 8.01
CA GLY A 345 -19.81 -11.71 6.76
C GLY A 345 -19.02 -13.02 6.72
N LYS A 346 -19.18 -13.78 5.63
CA LYS A 346 -18.45 -15.04 5.42
C LYS A 346 -16.94 -14.84 5.29
N TYR A 347 -16.52 -13.74 4.65
CA TYR A 347 -15.12 -13.40 4.41
C TYR A 347 -14.81 -11.94 4.80
N PRO A 348 -14.81 -11.62 6.11
CA PRO A 348 -14.54 -10.27 6.55
C PRO A 348 -13.07 -9.91 6.29
N ASN A 349 -12.84 -8.67 5.84
CA ASN A 349 -11.52 -8.15 5.49
C ASN A 349 -10.45 -8.47 6.54
N LYS A 350 -10.74 -8.29 7.83
CA LYS A 350 -9.80 -8.54 8.95
C LYS A 350 -9.20 -9.94 9.00
N TYR A 351 -9.82 -10.93 8.36
CA TYR A 351 -9.38 -12.33 8.32
C TYR A 351 -8.94 -12.76 6.91
N SER A 352 -8.97 -11.86 5.93
CA SER A 352 -8.55 -12.17 4.58
C SER A 352 -7.04 -12.32 4.50
N ALA A 353 -6.58 -13.47 4.02
CA ALA A 353 -5.16 -13.73 3.78
C ALA A 353 -4.54 -12.78 2.74
N SER A 354 -5.35 -12.23 1.83
CA SER A 354 -4.90 -11.23 0.84
C SER A 354 -4.26 -9.98 1.45
N HIS A 355 -4.53 -9.71 2.74
CA HIS A 355 -3.92 -8.58 3.45
C HIS A 355 -2.46 -8.81 3.82
N GLY A 356 -2.01 -10.06 3.91
CA GLY A 356 -0.71 -10.45 4.48
C GLY A 356 -0.61 -10.27 6.01
N LEU A 357 -1.46 -9.43 6.62
CA LEU A 357 -1.46 -9.16 8.06
C LEU A 357 -1.87 -10.36 8.91
N THR A 358 -2.58 -11.33 8.33
CA THR A 358 -2.92 -12.61 8.98
C THR A 358 -1.69 -13.48 9.23
N PHE A 359 -0.61 -13.24 8.47
CA PHE A 359 0.66 -13.96 8.55
C PHE A 359 1.71 -13.18 9.35
N ALA A 360 1.29 -12.17 10.13
CA ALA A 360 2.19 -11.36 10.94
C ALA A 360 1.75 -11.31 12.42
N LYS A 361 2.75 -11.33 13.32
CA LYS A 361 2.61 -11.23 14.78
C LYS A 361 3.22 -9.92 15.30
N ASN A 362 2.85 -9.56 16.52
CA ASN A 362 3.36 -8.38 17.23
C ASN A 362 3.13 -7.04 16.52
N ILE A 363 2.14 -6.97 15.61
CA ILE A 363 1.80 -5.72 14.92
C ILE A 363 1.39 -4.67 15.95
N ASN A 364 2.14 -3.57 16.01
CA ASN A 364 1.91 -2.47 16.96
C ASN A 364 1.79 -2.91 18.43
N VAL A 365 2.49 -3.97 18.84
CA VAL A 365 2.55 -4.36 20.26
C VAL A 365 3.60 -3.53 20.97
N HIS A 366 3.22 -2.97 22.12
CA HIS A 366 4.06 -2.08 22.92
C HIS A 366 4.42 -2.73 24.26
N PHE A 367 5.59 -2.39 24.79
CA PHE A 367 6.05 -2.79 26.13
C PHE A 367 6.79 -1.62 26.79
N LYS A 368 6.88 -1.62 28.12
CA LYS A 368 7.67 -0.62 28.85
C LYS A 368 9.05 -1.15 29.18
N ASP A 369 10.08 -0.33 29.05
CA ASP A 369 11.42 -0.67 29.54
C ASP A 369 11.56 -0.45 31.07
N SER A 370 12.74 -0.73 31.60
CA SER A 370 13.10 -0.53 33.02
C SER A 370 12.91 0.91 33.52
N ARG A 371 13.03 1.90 32.63
CA ARG A 371 12.84 3.32 32.92
C ARG A 371 11.39 3.79 32.70
N GLY A 372 10.50 2.89 32.28
CA GLY A 372 9.08 3.14 32.05
C GLY A 372 8.75 3.76 30.69
N HIS A 373 9.70 3.84 29.76
CA HIS A 373 9.48 4.32 28.40
C HIS A 373 8.75 3.30 27.55
N ASP A 374 7.88 3.79 26.66
CA ASP A 374 7.04 2.99 25.77
C ASP A 374 7.81 2.61 24.49
N HIS A 375 8.11 1.32 24.33
CA HIS A 375 8.82 0.74 23.19
C HIS A 375 7.89 -0.15 22.37
N LYS A 376 8.16 -0.22 21.08
CA LYS A 376 7.43 -1.07 20.15
C LYS A 376 8.18 -2.39 19.92
N LYS A 377 7.48 -3.52 20.00
CA LYS A 377 8.03 -4.82 19.58
C LYS A 377 8.20 -4.85 18.06
N THR A 378 9.25 -5.51 17.60
CA THR A 378 9.44 -5.82 16.18
C THR A 378 8.31 -6.72 15.67
N MET A 379 7.79 -6.38 14.49
CA MET A 379 6.79 -7.19 13.80
C MET A 379 7.46 -8.45 13.25
N ILE A 380 6.84 -9.61 13.45
CA ILE A 380 7.37 -10.89 12.96
C ILE A 380 6.45 -11.39 11.86
N CYS A 381 7.00 -11.68 10.68
CA CYS A 381 6.26 -12.15 9.51
C CYS A 381 6.64 -13.59 9.18
N ASN A 382 5.67 -14.39 8.72
CA ASN A 382 5.89 -15.74 8.20
C ASN A 382 6.24 -15.77 6.69
N TYR A 383 6.50 -14.61 6.09
CA TYR A 383 6.85 -14.45 4.68
C TYR A 383 8.12 -13.62 4.55
N SER A 384 8.85 -13.84 3.45
CA SER A 384 10.08 -13.13 3.12
C SER A 384 9.80 -11.76 2.48
N LEU A 385 10.84 -10.93 2.39
CA LEU A 385 10.79 -9.70 1.60
C LEU A 385 10.43 -9.98 0.14
N ALA A 386 11.00 -11.04 -0.47
CA ALA A 386 10.71 -11.39 -1.85
C ALA A 386 9.22 -11.70 -2.08
N LEU A 387 8.58 -12.42 -1.16
CA LEU A 387 7.16 -12.73 -1.29
C LEU A 387 6.28 -11.49 -1.07
N ALA A 388 6.65 -10.64 -0.12
CA ALA A 388 5.99 -9.36 0.10
C ALA A 388 6.10 -8.46 -1.14
N GLU A 389 7.29 -8.37 -1.72
CA GLU A 389 7.57 -7.62 -2.95
C GLU A 389 6.67 -8.11 -4.11
N LYS A 390 6.57 -9.43 -4.32
CA LYS A 390 5.68 -10.02 -5.33
C LYS A 390 4.22 -9.62 -5.11
N GLN A 391 3.71 -9.71 -3.88
CA GLN A 391 2.35 -9.28 -3.58
C GLN A 391 2.16 -7.78 -3.87
N SER A 392 3.12 -6.92 -3.52
CA SER A 392 3.03 -5.48 -3.82
C SER A 392 2.96 -5.21 -5.33
N LEU A 393 3.78 -5.90 -6.12
CA LEU A 393 3.79 -5.78 -7.58
C LEU A 393 2.46 -6.27 -8.18
N TYR A 394 1.94 -7.41 -7.72
CA TYR A 394 0.61 -7.91 -8.10
C TYR A 394 -0.49 -6.87 -7.85
N LEU A 395 -0.52 -6.24 -6.67
CA LEU A 395 -1.52 -5.22 -6.34
C LEU A 395 -1.43 -4.00 -7.26
N ILE A 396 -0.22 -3.54 -7.59
CA ILE A 396 -0.02 -2.41 -8.51
C ILE A 396 -0.42 -2.80 -9.93
N LYS A 397 0.08 -3.91 -10.46
CA LYS A 397 -0.22 -4.41 -11.81
C LYS A 397 -1.72 -4.60 -12.01
N LYS A 398 -2.38 -5.34 -11.11
CA LYS A 398 -3.81 -5.63 -11.22
C LYS A 398 -4.69 -4.38 -11.04
N SER A 399 -4.25 -3.39 -10.27
CA SER A 399 -4.99 -2.12 -10.19
C SER A 399 -4.84 -1.29 -11.47
N LEU A 400 -3.65 -1.22 -12.07
CA LEU A 400 -3.44 -0.51 -13.33
C LEU A 400 -4.23 -1.13 -14.50
N ARG A 401 -4.50 -2.44 -14.49
CA ARG A 401 -5.40 -3.08 -15.48
C ARG A 401 -6.82 -2.48 -15.48
N TYR A 402 -7.31 -2.04 -14.32
CA TYR A 402 -8.66 -1.49 -14.18
C TYR A 402 -8.71 0.04 -14.07
N ALA A 403 -7.57 0.66 -13.80
CA ALA A 403 -7.43 2.08 -13.50
C ALA A 403 -6.25 2.68 -14.28
N THR A 404 -6.40 2.78 -15.60
CA THR A 404 -5.37 3.24 -16.54
C THR A 404 -5.26 4.76 -16.66
N VAL A 405 -6.32 5.48 -16.28
CA VAL A 405 -6.39 6.95 -16.38
C VAL A 405 -5.89 7.60 -15.09
N ASN A 406 -4.89 8.46 -15.23
CA ASN A 406 -4.25 9.21 -14.14
C ASN A 406 -4.01 8.39 -12.86
N PRO A 407 -3.16 7.34 -12.91
CA PRO A 407 -2.68 6.68 -11.71
C PRO A 407 -1.89 7.68 -10.86
N VAL A 408 -2.25 7.84 -9.60
CA VAL A 408 -1.62 8.80 -8.69
C VAL A 408 -0.85 8.08 -7.59
N LEU A 409 0.31 8.60 -7.23
CA LEU A 409 1.01 8.26 -6.00
C LEU A 409 0.97 9.46 -5.04
N SER A 410 0.29 9.28 -3.90
CA SER A 410 0.43 10.18 -2.76
C SER A 410 1.80 9.98 -2.09
N CYS A 411 2.77 10.83 -2.44
CA CYS A 411 4.15 10.69 -2.00
C CYS A 411 4.53 11.77 -0.98
N SER A 412 4.97 11.39 0.22
CA SER A 412 5.52 12.33 1.20
C SER A 412 7.04 12.48 1.09
N PHE A 413 7.67 11.79 0.14
CA PHE A 413 9.13 11.59 0.05
C PHE A 413 9.76 11.00 1.33
N GLY A 414 8.93 10.35 2.16
CA GLY A 414 9.40 9.48 3.24
C GLY A 414 9.76 8.09 2.72
N ILE A 415 10.53 7.33 3.48
CA ILE A 415 11.05 6.02 3.07
C ILE A 415 9.95 5.07 2.57
N ASP A 416 8.81 5.03 3.26
CA ASP A 416 7.67 4.18 2.90
C ASP A 416 7.09 4.60 1.52
N SER A 417 6.86 5.90 1.30
CA SER A 417 6.34 6.39 0.02
C SER A 417 7.33 6.29 -1.13
N VAL A 418 8.63 6.40 -0.84
CA VAL A 418 9.70 6.22 -1.85
C VAL A 418 9.84 4.74 -2.22
N THR A 419 9.64 3.84 -1.26
CA THR A 419 9.55 2.39 -1.51
C THR A 419 8.38 2.09 -2.45
N THR A 420 7.18 2.63 -2.17
CA THR A 420 6.03 2.50 -3.08
C THR A 420 6.29 3.14 -4.44
N LEU A 421 6.98 4.30 -4.50
CA LEU A 421 7.37 4.93 -5.76
C LEU A 421 8.31 4.03 -6.58
N SER A 422 9.31 3.41 -5.94
CA SER A 422 10.21 2.46 -6.58
C SER A 422 9.45 1.26 -7.16
N LEU A 423 8.55 0.66 -6.37
CA LEU A 423 7.68 -0.43 -6.82
C LEU A 423 6.79 -0.01 -8.00
N LEU A 424 6.17 1.18 -7.93
CA LEU A 424 5.34 1.70 -9.00
C LEU A 424 6.15 1.93 -10.29
N ARG A 425 7.36 2.51 -10.20
CA ARG A 425 8.23 2.77 -11.35
C ARG A 425 8.68 1.50 -12.07
N ARG A 426 8.81 0.39 -11.34
CA ARG A 426 9.13 -0.92 -11.91
C ARG A 426 7.97 -1.51 -12.71
N VAL A 427 6.73 -1.11 -12.40
CA VAL A 427 5.54 -1.57 -13.12
C VAL A 427 5.15 -0.61 -14.24
N ASN A 428 5.17 0.69 -13.97
CA ASN A 428 4.71 1.73 -14.87
C ASN A 428 5.61 2.95 -14.72
N LYS A 429 6.66 3.01 -15.54
CA LYS A 429 7.65 4.09 -15.49
C LYS A 429 7.12 5.38 -16.12
N HIS A 430 6.19 5.31 -17.06
CA HIS A 430 5.85 6.41 -17.95
C HIS A 430 4.56 7.16 -17.56
N ASN A 431 3.54 6.45 -17.08
CA ASN A 431 2.18 6.99 -16.95
C ASN A 431 1.68 7.00 -15.49
N TYR A 432 2.18 7.92 -14.68
CA TYR A 432 1.64 8.19 -13.34
C TYR A 432 1.95 9.62 -12.88
N THR A 433 1.14 10.11 -11.96
CA THR A 433 1.26 11.43 -11.33
C THR A 433 1.70 11.28 -9.87
N ILE A 434 2.63 12.11 -9.41
CA ILE A 434 3.03 12.17 -8.00
C ILE A 434 2.39 13.39 -7.38
N ILE A 435 1.71 13.24 -6.24
CA ILE A 435 1.20 14.38 -5.48
C ILE A 435 1.97 14.50 -4.17
N PHE A 436 2.59 15.66 -3.98
CA PHE A 436 3.23 16.06 -2.73
C PHE A 436 2.42 17.16 -2.06
N ASN A 437 1.84 16.82 -0.91
CA ASN A 437 1.13 17.79 -0.08
C ASN A 437 2.13 18.57 0.80
N ASN A 438 2.69 19.65 0.25
CA ASN A 438 3.71 20.45 0.93
C ASN A 438 3.09 21.25 2.08
N SER A 439 3.51 20.97 3.30
CA SER A 439 3.02 21.69 4.48
C SER A 439 3.62 23.08 4.69
N LEU A 440 4.65 23.45 3.93
CA LEU A 440 5.53 24.61 4.13
C LEU A 440 6.34 24.59 5.45
N VAL A 441 6.25 23.48 6.20
CA VAL A 441 7.01 23.21 7.43
C VAL A 441 7.59 21.80 7.38
N GLU A 442 8.01 21.38 6.19
CA GLU A 442 8.79 20.16 5.97
C GLU A 442 10.27 20.42 6.31
N TYR A 443 11.03 19.37 6.62
CA TYR A 443 12.44 19.52 6.95
C TYR A 443 13.24 20.05 5.75
N PRO A 444 14.24 20.94 5.94
CA PRO A 444 15.10 21.41 4.86
C PRO A 444 15.78 20.27 4.09
N ASN A 445 16.26 19.26 4.82
CA ASN A 445 16.85 18.04 4.25
C ASN A 445 15.87 17.29 3.35
N LEU A 446 14.60 17.18 3.75
CA LEU A 446 13.56 16.56 2.91
C LEU A 446 13.36 17.33 1.61
N ILE A 447 13.33 18.66 1.67
CA ILE A 447 13.17 19.49 0.46
C ILE A 447 14.37 19.35 -0.48
N SER A 448 15.59 19.32 0.08
CA SER A 448 16.82 19.08 -0.70
C SER A 448 16.81 17.69 -1.34
N TYR A 449 16.52 16.65 -0.54
CA TYR A 449 16.41 15.27 -0.98
C TYR A 449 15.33 15.10 -2.06
N LYS A 450 14.14 15.67 -1.89
CA LYS A 450 13.05 15.65 -2.87
C LYS A 450 13.55 16.18 -4.22
N LYS A 451 14.19 17.35 -4.23
CA LYS A 451 14.72 17.97 -5.47
C LYS A 451 15.74 17.07 -6.15
N LYS A 452 16.69 16.52 -5.37
CA LYS A 452 17.70 15.57 -5.85
C LYS A 452 17.04 14.34 -6.48
N LEU A 453 16.15 13.67 -5.74
CA LEU A 453 15.44 12.48 -6.20
C LEU A 453 14.63 12.75 -7.47
N CYS A 454 13.87 13.85 -7.51
CA CYS A 454 13.08 14.21 -8.67
C CYS A 454 13.93 14.48 -9.92
N SER A 455 15.14 15.01 -9.76
CA SER A 455 16.09 15.16 -10.84
C SER A 455 16.69 13.81 -11.28
N GLU A 456 17.18 13.01 -10.34
CA GLU A 456 17.82 11.72 -10.61
C GLU A 456 16.86 10.70 -11.24
N TRP A 457 15.58 10.77 -10.88
CA TRP A 457 14.57 9.81 -11.31
C TRP A 457 13.66 10.33 -12.43
N ASP A 458 13.92 11.52 -12.95
CA ASP A 458 13.12 12.21 -13.96
C ASP A 458 11.63 12.27 -13.60
N LEU A 459 11.34 12.93 -12.49
CA LEU A 459 9.98 13.03 -11.90
C LEU A 459 9.39 14.43 -11.98
N ASN A 460 10.15 15.42 -12.45
CA ASN A 460 9.74 16.83 -12.39
C ASN A 460 8.46 17.10 -13.20
N ASN A 461 8.29 16.42 -14.34
CA ASN A 461 7.09 16.50 -15.17
C ASN A 461 5.88 15.73 -14.60
N LYS A 462 6.10 14.85 -13.62
CA LYS A 462 5.06 14.02 -12.97
C LYS A 462 4.63 14.58 -11.62
N LEU A 463 5.39 15.52 -11.05
CA LEU A 463 5.18 16.02 -9.70
C LEU A 463 4.20 17.20 -9.67
N ILE A 464 3.11 17.03 -8.93
CA ILE A 464 2.19 18.09 -8.53
C ILE A 464 2.38 18.38 -7.05
N GLU A 465 2.61 19.65 -6.74
CA GLU A 465 2.84 20.12 -5.38
C GLU A 465 1.66 20.99 -4.93
N THR A 466 0.88 20.50 -3.97
CA THR A 466 -0.22 21.26 -3.39
C THR A 466 0.30 22.13 -2.24
N LYS A 467 -0.41 23.23 -1.96
CA LYS A 467 -0.08 24.18 -0.90
C LYS A 467 -1.20 24.24 0.14
N PRO A 468 -0.89 24.54 1.40
CA PRO A 468 -1.88 24.56 2.46
C PRO A 468 -2.87 25.70 2.26
N VAL A 469 -4.15 25.49 2.57
CA VAL A 469 -5.15 26.58 2.57
C VAL A 469 -4.98 27.53 3.76
N GLU A 470 -4.28 27.09 4.80
CA GLU A 470 -3.93 27.87 5.99
C GLU A 470 -2.57 27.36 6.52
N THR A 471 -1.64 28.26 6.84
CA THR A 471 -0.30 27.87 7.29
C THR A 471 -0.32 27.23 8.68
N TYR A 472 0.68 26.42 9.00
CA TYR A 472 0.85 25.84 10.34
C TYR A 472 0.86 26.91 11.44
N TRP A 473 1.51 28.05 11.19
CA TRP A 473 1.66 29.10 12.20
C TRP A 473 0.34 29.83 12.47
N ASN A 474 -0.50 30.04 11.46
CA ASN A 474 -1.83 30.63 11.66
C ASN A 474 -2.72 29.68 12.50
N LEU A 475 -2.65 28.38 12.19
CA LEU A 475 -3.36 27.35 12.94
C LEU A 475 -2.88 27.25 14.39
N GLN A 476 -1.56 27.35 14.62
CA GLN A 476 -0.98 27.32 15.97
C GLN A 476 -1.40 28.55 16.78
N LEU A 477 -1.45 29.74 16.18
CA LEU A 477 -1.95 30.95 16.85
C LEU A 477 -3.44 30.84 17.21
N ARG A 478 -4.24 30.26 16.32
CA ARG A 478 -5.69 30.16 16.49
C ARG A 478 -6.10 29.07 17.48
N ASN A 479 -5.44 27.92 17.43
CA ASN A 479 -5.87 26.72 18.17
C ASN A 479 -4.91 26.32 19.29
N GLY A 480 -3.71 26.89 19.35
CA GLY A 480 -2.61 26.40 20.16
C GLY A 480 -1.87 25.22 19.53
N TRP A 481 -0.95 24.64 20.28
CA TRP A 481 -0.08 23.56 19.80
C TRP A 481 -0.82 22.24 19.55
N ASN A 482 -0.27 21.45 18.63
CA ASN A 482 -0.86 20.18 18.19
C ASN A 482 -0.42 18.96 19.04
N PHE A 483 -0.54 19.07 20.37
CA PHE A 483 -0.11 18.01 21.31
C PHE A 483 -0.94 16.73 21.22
N ASN A 484 -2.25 16.86 21.00
CA ASN A 484 -3.18 15.73 21.02
C ASN A 484 -3.20 15.01 19.68
N ARG A 485 -3.24 13.67 19.70
CA ARG A 485 -3.29 12.83 18.50
C ARG A 485 -4.59 13.01 17.70
N LYS A 486 -4.54 12.71 16.41
CA LYS A 486 -5.75 12.63 15.57
C LYS A 486 -6.71 11.59 16.15
N GLY A 487 -8.01 11.88 16.13
CA GLY A 487 -9.00 10.99 16.71
C GLY A 487 -9.16 11.09 18.24
N ASP A 488 -8.33 11.86 18.94
CA ASP A 488 -8.63 12.22 20.33
C ASP A 488 -9.89 13.10 20.36
N ARG A 489 -10.79 12.79 21.29
CA ARG A 489 -12.12 13.40 21.42
C ARG A 489 -12.43 13.90 22.82
N ARG A 490 -11.52 13.75 23.79
CA ARG A 490 -11.74 14.15 25.18
C ARG A 490 -12.17 15.61 25.30
N ASN A 491 -11.59 16.47 24.47
CA ASN A 491 -11.88 17.91 24.40
C ASN A 491 -12.35 18.33 23.00
N GLY A 492 -13.17 17.51 22.34
CA GLY A 492 -13.60 17.75 20.96
C GLY A 492 -12.53 17.38 19.91
N LYS A 493 -12.61 17.96 18.71
CA LYS A 493 -11.68 17.66 17.62
C LYS A 493 -10.27 18.15 17.98
N SER A 494 -9.26 17.28 17.90
CA SER A 494 -7.90 17.66 18.26
C SER A 494 -7.27 18.65 17.27
N ASN A 495 -6.44 19.55 17.79
CA ASN A 495 -5.70 20.54 17.00
C ASN A 495 -4.87 19.91 15.87
N SER A 496 -4.29 18.71 16.10
CA SER A 496 -3.53 18.00 15.06
C SER A 496 -4.39 17.51 13.89
N GLU A 497 -5.64 17.16 14.16
CA GLU A 497 -6.59 16.73 13.13
C GLU A 497 -7.03 17.93 12.28
N GLU A 498 -7.31 19.07 12.90
CA GLU A 498 -7.63 20.29 12.16
C GLU A 498 -6.43 20.80 11.35
N CYS A 499 -5.24 20.83 11.97
CA CYS A 499 -4.00 21.22 11.31
C CYS A 499 -3.74 20.38 10.05
N CYS A 500 -3.74 19.05 10.18
CA CYS A 500 -3.52 18.19 9.01
C CYS A 500 -4.64 18.31 7.96
N ASN A 501 -5.87 18.59 8.38
CA ASN A 501 -6.97 18.76 7.46
C ASN A 501 -6.77 19.99 6.57
N LYS A 502 -6.40 21.14 7.15
CA LYS A 502 -6.17 22.41 6.42
C LYS A 502 -4.86 22.40 5.63
N ILE A 503 -3.84 21.73 6.13
CA ILE A 503 -2.51 21.74 5.50
C ILE A 503 -2.36 20.66 4.42
N LYS A 504 -3.00 19.48 4.59
CA LYS A 504 -2.79 18.33 3.71
C LYS A 504 -4.06 17.81 3.04
N HIS A 505 -5.16 17.64 3.79
CA HIS A 505 -6.34 16.98 3.22
C HIS A 505 -7.15 17.88 2.29
N ILE A 506 -7.46 19.12 2.69
CA ILE A 506 -8.21 20.06 1.85
C ILE A 506 -7.46 20.37 0.54
N PRO A 507 -6.14 20.68 0.56
CA PRO A 507 -5.39 20.86 -0.69
C PRO A 507 -5.47 19.66 -1.62
N MET A 508 -5.39 18.44 -1.07
CA MET A 508 -5.59 17.23 -1.86
C MET A 508 -7.00 17.14 -2.44
N TYR A 509 -8.05 17.43 -1.65
CA TYR A 509 -9.43 17.41 -2.16
C TYR A 509 -9.66 18.41 -3.29
N LEU A 510 -9.08 19.62 -3.18
CA LEU A 510 -9.13 20.61 -4.26
C LEU A 510 -8.44 20.09 -5.53
N GLN A 511 -7.29 19.42 -5.40
CA GLN A 511 -6.61 18.80 -6.53
C GLN A 511 -7.42 17.67 -7.16
N ILE A 512 -8.09 16.84 -6.35
CA ILE A 512 -8.98 15.78 -6.83
C ILE A 512 -10.16 16.38 -7.62
N ASP A 513 -10.79 17.42 -7.09
CA ASP A 513 -11.90 18.09 -7.76
C ASP A 513 -11.45 18.74 -9.08
N GLN A 514 -10.24 19.30 -9.12
CA GLN A 514 -9.63 19.81 -10.34
C GLN A 514 -9.43 18.73 -11.40
N PHE A 515 -8.85 17.57 -11.04
CA PHE A 515 -8.70 16.45 -11.97
C PHE A 515 -10.03 15.97 -12.56
N ILE A 516 -11.08 15.94 -11.75
CA ILE A 516 -12.42 15.57 -12.23
C ILE A 516 -12.96 16.63 -13.20
N ALA A 517 -12.80 17.92 -12.88
CA ALA A 517 -13.23 19.01 -13.74
C ALA A 517 -12.49 19.03 -15.09
N ASP A 518 -11.21 18.67 -15.09
CA ASP A 518 -10.36 18.59 -16.28
C ASP A 518 -10.60 17.32 -17.12
N GLY A 519 -11.55 16.47 -16.72
CA GLY A 519 -11.83 15.20 -17.42
C GLY A 519 -10.74 14.13 -17.24
N ASN A 520 -9.81 14.31 -16.30
CA ASN A 520 -8.70 13.42 -16.02
C ASN A 520 -8.75 12.87 -14.58
N PRO A 521 -9.85 12.21 -14.18
CA PRO A 521 -10.05 11.81 -12.79
C PRO A 521 -8.99 10.82 -12.34
N MET A 522 -8.53 10.97 -11.09
CA MET A 522 -7.65 10.01 -10.43
C MET A 522 -8.37 8.67 -10.25
N GLN A 523 -8.11 7.69 -11.11
CA GLN A 523 -8.75 6.38 -11.04
C GLN A 523 -8.21 5.51 -9.90
N VAL A 524 -6.91 5.63 -9.61
CA VAL A 524 -6.24 4.93 -8.51
C VAL A 524 -5.25 5.84 -7.79
N ASP A 525 -5.19 5.71 -6.46
CA ASP A 525 -4.21 6.35 -5.58
C ASP A 525 -3.40 5.31 -4.81
N TYR A 526 -2.10 5.28 -5.05
CA TYR A 526 -1.13 4.48 -4.31
C TYR A 526 -0.63 5.23 -3.08
N THR A 527 -0.50 4.53 -1.95
CA THR A 527 0.10 5.12 -0.75
C THR A 527 1.16 4.22 -0.11
N GLY A 528 2.17 4.84 0.50
CA GLY A 528 3.19 4.16 1.31
C GLY A 528 2.73 3.93 2.75
N LEU A 529 1.53 3.39 2.95
CA LEU A 529 0.97 3.13 4.28
C LEU A 529 1.26 1.70 4.70
N ARG A 530 1.99 1.52 5.83
CA ARG A 530 2.17 0.20 6.46
C ARG A 530 1.31 0.01 7.72
N ALA A 531 0.82 -1.21 7.95
CA ALA A 531 0.07 -1.58 9.15
C ALA A 531 0.94 -1.43 10.40
N SER A 532 2.21 -1.83 10.28
CA SER A 532 3.23 -1.82 11.31
C SER A 532 3.64 -0.42 11.75
N GLU A 533 3.02 0.65 11.28
CA GLU A 533 3.38 2.02 11.68
C GLU A 533 2.60 2.51 12.90
N SER A 534 1.32 2.18 12.97
CA SER A 534 0.47 2.57 14.10
C SER A 534 -0.78 1.70 14.15
N ARG A 535 -1.34 1.56 15.36
CA ARG A 535 -2.60 0.84 15.57
C ARG A 535 -3.74 1.39 14.70
N SER A 536 -3.81 2.70 14.49
CA SER A 536 -4.85 3.29 13.63
C SER A 536 -4.74 2.84 12.17
N ARG A 537 -3.51 2.66 11.65
CA ARG A 537 -3.27 2.22 10.28
C ARG A 537 -3.58 0.74 10.10
N GLU A 538 -3.13 -0.08 11.05
CA GLU A 538 -3.48 -1.51 11.11
C GLU A 538 -5.00 -1.71 11.12
N GLN A 539 -5.73 -0.99 11.97
CA GLN A 539 -7.19 -1.10 12.05
C GLN A 539 -7.88 -0.61 10.77
N SER A 540 -7.36 0.44 10.12
CA SER A 540 -7.89 0.90 8.84
C SER A 540 -7.70 -0.15 7.75
N LEU A 541 -6.54 -0.79 7.67
CA LEU A 541 -6.26 -1.84 6.69
C LEU A 541 -7.11 -3.09 6.92
N LYS A 542 -7.25 -3.53 8.17
CA LYS A 542 -8.13 -4.66 8.52
C LYS A 542 -9.60 -4.39 8.20
N ARG A 543 -10.04 -3.13 8.29
CA ARG A 543 -11.41 -2.73 7.93
C ARG A 543 -11.59 -2.61 6.43
N ASP A 544 -10.74 -1.83 5.76
CA ASP A 544 -10.98 -1.40 4.38
C ASP A 544 -10.38 -2.35 3.34
N ASN A 545 -9.40 -3.18 3.70
CA ASN A 545 -8.54 -3.97 2.81
C ASN A 545 -7.35 -3.17 2.22
N VAL A 546 -6.43 -3.85 1.54
CA VAL A 546 -5.26 -3.27 0.85
C VAL A 546 -5.64 -2.58 -0.46
N VAL A 547 -6.79 -2.96 -1.04
CA VAL A 547 -7.46 -2.30 -2.18
C VAL A 547 -8.87 -1.92 -1.76
N TYR A 548 -9.26 -0.66 -1.91
CA TYR A 548 -10.62 -0.22 -1.56
C TYR A 548 -11.04 1.08 -2.24
N TYR A 549 -12.35 1.25 -2.45
CA TYR A 549 -12.89 2.55 -2.87
C TYR A 549 -13.00 3.53 -1.71
N SER A 550 -12.35 4.69 -1.86
CA SER A 550 -12.38 5.80 -0.92
C SER A 550 -13.33 6.88 -1.39
N LYS A 551 -14.49 6.99 -0.75
CA LYS A 551 -15.52 7.98 -1.10
C LYS A 551 -15.05 9.42 -0.93
N SER A 552 -14.28 9.71 0.11
CA SER A 552 -13.75 11.06 0.34
C SER A 552 -12.67 11.44 -0.67
N TRP A 553 -11.97 10.47 -1.24
CA TRP A 553 -10.94 10.71 -2.27
C TRP A 553 -11.45 10.46 -3.69
N LYS A 554 -12.71 10.00 -3.84
CA LYS A 554 -13.36 9.68 -5.12
C LYS A 554 -12.47 8.82 -6.04
N THR A 555 -11.84 7.78 -5.47
CA THR A 555 -10.85 6.94 -6.16
C THR A 555 -10.72 5.55 -5.55
N ILE A 556 -10.11 4.63 -6.28
CA ILE A 556 -9.61 3.36 -5.73
C ILE A 556 -8.29 3.63 -5.01
N LYS A 557 -8.17 3.25 -3.75
CA LYS A 557 -6.93 3.33 -2.99
C LYS A 557 -6.26 1.97 -2.93
N VAL A 558 -4.95 1.95 -3.16
CA VAL A 558 -4.12 0.76 -3.06
C VAL A 558 -2.96 1.04 -2.10
N ASN A 559 -2.70 0.12 -1.17
CA ASN A 559 -1.60 0.21 -0.20
C ASN A 559 -0.64 -0.96 -0.41
N PRO A 560 0.27 -0.89 -1.43
CA PRO A 560 1.03 -2.05 -1.87
C PRO A 560 1.93 -2.64 -0.77
N ILE A 561 2.42 -1.81 0.13
CA ILE A 561 3.38 -2.20 1.18
C ILE A 561 2.71 -2.33 2.56
N SER A 562 1.39 -2.46 2.64
CA SER A 562 0.65 -2.49 3.90
C SER A 562 1.15 -3.53 4.90
N PHE A 563 1.66 -4.63 4.40
CA PHE A 563 2.17 -5.78 5.16
C PHE A 563 3.70 -5.74 5.37
N PHE A 564 4.42 -4.76 4.82
CA PHE A 564 5.87 -4.65 5.04
C PHE A 564 6.19 -4.34 6.51
N SER A 565 7.19 -5.05 7.07
CA SER A 565 7.81 -4.65 8.33
C SER A 565 8.73 -3.43 8.12
N GLU A 566 9.27 -2.86 9.19
CA GLU A 566 10.26 -1.77 9.06
C GLU A 566 11.57 -2.31 8.49
N GLU A 567 11.97 -3.48 8.95
CA GLU A 567 13.13 -4.22 8.49
C GLU A 567 13.02 -4.57 7.01
N MET A 568 11.84 -4.99 6.53
CA MET A 568 11.60 -5.26 5.11
C MET A 568 11.73 -4.01 4.24
N VAL A 569 11.26 -2.85 4.72
CA VAL A 569 11.42 -1.59 3.97
C VAL A 569 12.90 -1.25 3.80
N TRP A 570 13.68 -1.31 4.87
CA TRP A 570 15.10 -1.03 4.81
C TRP A 570 15.86 -2.08 3.98
N ALA A 571 15.55 -3.36 4.14
CA ALA A 571 16.12 -4.41 3.30
C ALA A 571 15.79 -4.23 1.81
N TYR A 572 14.59 -3.72 1.46
CA TYR A 572 14.24 -3.37 0.09
C TYR A 572 15.05 -2.17 -0.43
N VAL A 573 15.22 -1.15 0.42
CA VAL A 573 16.02 0.04 0.11
C VAL A 573 17.47 -0.33 -0.16
N ASP A 574 18.05 -1.19 0.68
CA ASP A 574 19.41 -1.69 0.54
C ASP A 574 19.55 -2.56 -0.73
N LYS A 575 18.64 -3.53 -0.92
CA LYS A 575 18.64 -4.44 -2.09
C LYS A 575 18.68 -3.70 -3.42
N TYR A 576 17.96 -2.59 -3.52
CA TYR A 576 17.81 -1.82 -4.76
C TYR A 576 18.57 -0.50 -4.76
N ASN A 577 19.45 -0.26 -3.78
CA ASN A 577 20.22 0.98 -3.61
C ASN A 577 19.34 2.25 -3.75
N ILE A 578 18.18 2.24 -3.10
CA ILE A 578 17.23 3.34 -3.21
C ILE A 578 17.75 4.53 -2.40
N PRO A 579 17.96 5.70 -3.02
CA PRO A 579 18.32 6.90 -2.27
C PRO A 579 17.25 7.21 -1.23
N TYR A 580 17.67 7.64 -0.04
CA TYR A 580 16.78 8.07 1.03
C TYR A 580 17.27 9.38 1.66
N CYS A 581 16.38 10.02 2.40
CA CYS A 581 16.67 11.29 3.06
C CYS A 581 17.55 11.05 4.30
N ASP A 582 18.65 11.79 4.40
CA ASP A 582 19.66 11.71 5.47
C ASP A 582 19.11 12.00 6.89
N ILE A 583 17.85 12.41 7.01
CA ILE A 583 17.15 12.50 8.30
C ILE A 583 17.11 11.14 8.99
N TYR A 584 16.97 10.05 8.24
CA TYR A 584 16.86 8.71 8.82
C TYR A 584 18.14 8.25 9.53
N ASP A 585 19.29 8.81 9.17
CA ASP A 585 20.59 8.51 9.80
C ASP A 585 20.78 9.27 11.13
N LYS A 586 19.95 10.29 11.40
CA LYS A 586 20.03 11.12 12.60
C LYS A 586 19.31 10.40 13.74
N ILE A 587 19.91 9.37 14.32
CA ILE A 587 19.33 8.61 15.44
C ILE A 587 19.71 9.30 16.76
N LEU A 588 18.75 9.46 17.67
CA LEU A 588 19.03 9.89 19.05
C LEU A 588 19.20 8.64 19.92
N TYR A 589 20.29 8.56 20.65
CA TYR A 589 20.63 7.44 21.53
C TYR A 589 20.36 7.78 23.00
N TYR A 590 20.40 6.78 23.89
CA TYR A 590 20.18 7.00 25.33
C TYR A 590 21.29 7.83 25.97
N ASP A 591 22.53 7.65 25.53
CA ASP A 591 23.71 8.44 25.96
C ASP A 591 23.64 9.91 25.55
N ASP A 592 22.86 10.26 24.51
CA ASP A 592 22.61 11.66 24.15
C ASP A 592 21.63 12.37 25.11
N VAL A 593 20.90 11.60 25.93
CA VAL A 593 19.78 12.10 26.75
C VAL A 593 20.04 11.98 28.25
N TYR A 594 20.76 10.94 28.67
CA TYR A 594 20.96 10.62 30.08
C TYR A 594 22.45 10.60 30.45
N ASP A 595 22.79 11.34 31.52
CA ASP A 595 24.16 11.36 32.07
C ASP A 595 24.58 9.99 32.63
N SER A 596 23.62 9.18 33.09
CA SER A 596 23.84 7.83 33.63
C SER A 596 23.06 6.78 32.84
N ILE A 597 23.80 5.92 32.14
CA ILE A 597 23.27 4.80 31.34
C ILE A 597 23.90 3.48 31.79
N SER A 598 23.16 2.38 31.67
CA SER A 598 23.70 1.04 31.88
C SER A 598 24.30 0.47 30.58
N ASP A 599 25.11 -0.59 30.68
CA ASP A 599 25.78 -1.21 29.52
C ASP A 599 24.80 -1.64 28.41
N ASN A 600 23.60 -2.07 28.78
CA ASN A 600 22.53 -2.45 27.84
C ASN A 600 21.79 -1.26 27.19
N GLU A 601 22.08 -0.03 27.62
CA GLU A 601 21.53 1.21 27.09
C GLU A 601 22.56 1.98 26.25
N PHE A 602 23.85 1.65 26.37
CA PHE A 602 24.89 2.25 25.54
C PHE A 602 24.59 2.02 24.06
N GLN A 603 24.57 3.11 23.26
CA GLN A 603 24.25 3.08 21.83
C GLN A 603 22.88 2.46 21.49
N LYS A 604 21.99 2.37 22.48
CA LYS A 604 20.60 1.96 22.26
C LYS A 604 19.83 3.15 21.67
N PRO A 605 19.06 2.96 20.58
CA PRO A 605 18.23 4.04 20.04
C PRO A 605 17.15 4.49 21.03
N TYR A 606 17.13 5.78 21.36
CA TYR A 606 16.08 6.43 22.15
C TYR A 606 14.96 6.99 21.26
N TYR A 607 15.33 7.63 20.14
CA TYR A 607 14.37 8.12 19.15
C TYR A 607 14.89 7.93 17.73
N LYS A 608 14.06 7.30 16.89
CA LYS A 608 14.29 7.20 15.44
C LYS A 608 13.35 8.17 14.74
N PRO A 609 13.87 9.10 13.91
CA PRO A 609 13.04 10.08 13.25
C PRO A 609 12.16 9.45 12.18
N ARG A 610 11.00 10.06 11.99
CA ARG A 610 10.13 9.79 10.84
C ARG A 610 9.80 11.10 10.15
N ILE A 611 9.87 11.08 8.83
CA ILE A 611 9.58 12.25 8.02
C ILE A 611 8.12 12.68 8.18
N GLY A 612 7.96 13.97 8.43
CA GLY A 612 6.71 14.68 8.63
C GLY A 612 7.01 16.17 8.81
N CYS A 613 6.05 16.93 9.31
CA CYS A 613 6.26 18.35 9.60
C CYS A 613 7.18 18.52 10.81
N TRP A 614 8.27 19.28 10.70
CA TRP A 614 9.24 19.46 11.79
C TRP A 614 8.68 20.25 12.99
N SER A 615 7.59 20.99 12.80
CA SER A 615 6.90 21.68 13.90
C SER A 615 5.89 20.79 14.64
N CYS A 616 5.73 19.52 14.27
CA CYS A 616 4.68 18.66 14.81
C CYS A 616 5.02 18.09 16.20
N LEU A 617 4.24 18.42 17.23
CA LEU A 617 4.55 18.08 18.62
C LEU A 617 3.87 16.81 19.14
N LEU A 618 3.40 15.92 18.25
CA LEU A 618 2.76 14.65 18.63
C LEU A 618 3.69 13.67 19.35
N ASN A 619 5.00 13.78 19.08
CA ASN A 619 6.03 12.93 19.67
C ASN A 619 6.91 13.67 20.69
N LYS A 620 6.48 14.84 21.19
CA LYS A 620 7.26 15.65 22.14
C LYS A 620 7.75 14.84 23.36
N SER A 621 6.92 13.93 23.87
CA SER A 621 7.20 13.07 25.02
C SER A 621 8.01 11.81 24.70
N ARG A 622 8.39 11.60 23.43
CA ARG A 622 9.11 10.43 22.93
C ARG A 622 10.50 10.78 22.42
N GLY A 623 11.17 11.75 23.04
CA GLY A 623 12.51 12.18 22.66
C GLY A 623 12.61 13.13 21.47
N TYR A 624 11.49 13.49 20.82
CA TYR A 624 11.50 14.35 19.64
C TYR A 624 12.17 15.72 19.87
N LEU A 625 11.93 16.35 21.03
CA LEU A 625 12.53 17.66 21.34
C LEU A 625 14.04 17.56 21.60
N HIS A 626 14.51 16.48 22.25
CA HIS A 626 15.94 16.19 22.40
C HIS A 626 16.60 16.00 21.03
N TRP A 627 15.94 15.24 20.16
CA TRP A 627 16.40 14.97 18.81
C TRP A 627 16.50 16.25 17.97
N LEU A 628 15.47 17.11 18.04
CA LEU A 628 15.46 18.39 17.33
C LEU A 628 16.55 19.32 17.87
N ARG A 629 16.79 19.34 19.19
CA ARG A 629 17.88 20.14 19.80
C ARG A 629 19.26 19.71 19.31
N LEU A 630 19.50 18.40 19.21
CA LEU A 630 20.78 17.84 18.79
C LEU A 630 21.06 18.08 17.30
N TYR A 631 20.08 17.80 16.44
CA TYR A 631 20.29 17.76 14.98
C TYR A 631 19.78 18.98 14.21
N PHE A 632 18.89 19.78 14.80
CA PHE A 632 18.21 20.92 14.18
C PHE A 632 18.08 22.09 15.17
N PRO A 633 19.21 22.60 15.72
CA PRO A 633 19.20 23.57 16.81
C PRO A 633 18.48 24.87 16.46
N ASP A 634 18.50 25.29 15.19
CA ASP A 634 17.79 26.49 14.74
C ASP A 634 16.26 26.31 14.78
N GLN A 635 15.76 25.17 14.28
CA GLN A 635 14.34 24.83 14.34
C GLN A 635 13.89 24.64 15.78
N TYR A 636 14.73 24.01 16.62
CA TYR A 636 14.49 23.87 18.04
C TYR A 636 14.35 25.23 18.73
N SER A 637 15.33 26.10 18.52
CA SER A 637 15.37 27.45 19.10
C SER A 637 14.20 28.30 18.62
N PHE A 638 13.82 28.16 17.35
CA PHE A 638 12.64 28.80 16.79
C PHE A 638 11.35 28.38 17.53
N LEU A 639 11.17 27.09 17.84
CA LEU A 639 10.01 26.63 18.60
C LEU A 639 10.06 27.10 20.04
N MET A 640 11.15 26.78 20.75
CA MET A 640 11.26 26.97 22.19
C MET A 640 11.23 28.44 22.58
N TYR A 641 11.99 29.28 21.87
CA TYR A 641 12.19 30.67 22.24
C TYR A 641 11.31 31.60 21.41
N LYS A 642 11.45 31.59 20.07
CA LYS A 642 10.75 32.54 19.19
C LYS A 642 9.24 32.32 19.15
N LYS A 643 8.79 31.05 19.17
CA LYS A 643 7.37 30.69 19.26
C LYS A 643 6.91 30.41 20.70
N ARG A 644 7.78 30.62 21.69
CA ARG A 644 7.48 30.50 23.12
C ARG A 644 6.93 29.14 23.54
N LEU A 645 7.29 28.06 22.84
CA LEU A 645 6.88 26.70 23.21
C LEU A 645 7.39 26.32 24.61
N ALA A 646 8.56 26.81 25.03
CA ALA A 646 9.07 26.57 26.38
C ALA A 646 8.07 27.03 27.44
N LYS A 647 7.49 28.22 27.25
CA LYS A 647 6.45 28.78 28.12
C LYS A 647 5.21 27.86 28.20
N ASP A 648 4.73 27.42 27.04
CA ASP A 648 3.50 26.62 26.93
C ASP A 648 3.65 25.18 27.46
N LEU A 649 4.86 24.64 27.44
CA LEU A 649 5.19 23.34 28.04
C LEU A 649 5.49 23.45 29.54
N PHE A 650 6.09 24.56 29.96
CA PHE A 650 6.45 24.78 31.36
C PHE A 650 5.21 24.89 32.24
N LEU A 651 4.25 25.74 31.85
CA LEU A 651 3.10 26.09 32.69
C LEU A 651 2.32 24.85 33.20
N PRO A 652 1.91 23.87 32.37
CA PRO A 652 1.20 22.69 32.87
C PRO A 652 2.06 21.80 33.78
N GLY A 653 3.35 21.65 33.47
CA GLY A 653 4.27 20.82 34.25
C GLY A 653 4.64 21.47 35.59
N ALA A 654 4.82 22.79 35.60
CA ALA A 654 5.06 23.59 36.78
C ALA A 654 3.86 23.55 37.74
N LYS A 655 2.62 23.66 37.21
CA LYS A 655 1.40 23.46 38.00
C LYS A 655 1.34 22.06 38.61
N LYS A 656 1.64 21.02 37.82
CA LYS A 656 1.65 19.62 38.30
C LYS A 656 2.71 19.35 39.36
N LEU A 657 3.83 20.07 39.32
CA LEU A 657 4.92 19.96 40.28
C LEU A 657 4.74 20.87 41.51
N GLY A 658 3.68 21.69 41.55
CA GLY A 658 3.47 22.68 42.60
C GLY A 658 4.48 23.83 42.58
N ILE A 659 5.20 24.03 41.46
CA ILE A 659 6.07 25.20 41.24
C ILE A 659 5.21 26.46 41.08
N ILE A 660 4.07 26.28 40.41
CA ILE A 660 3.01 27.27 40.27
C ILE A 660 1.77 26.66 40.93
N SER A 661 1.09 27.41 41.79
CA SER A 661 -0.23 27.00 42.29
C SER A 661 -1.17 28.19 42.16
N ASP A 662 -2.45 27.89 42.06
CA ASP A 662 -3.50 28.92 42.04
C ASP A 662 -3.71 29.59 43.42
N ASN A 663 -2.78 29.45 44.39
CA ASN A 663 -2.65 30.17 45.68
C ASN A 663 -1.45 29.59 46.49
N ILE A 664 -0.20 30.04 46.26
CA ILE A 664 0.95 29.63 47.08
C ILE A 664 1.25 30.73 48.12
N ILE A 665 1.21 30.34 49.40
CA ILE A 665 1.68 31.13 50.55
C ILE A 665 3.15 30.77 50.78
N VAL A 666 4.07 31.72 50.62
CA VAL A 666 5.51 31.52 50.90
C VAL A 666 5.93 32.32 52.13
N ARG A 667 6.66 31.67 53.06
CA ARG A 667 7.28 32.30 54.23
C ARG A 667 8.65 32.88 53.86
N GLN A 668 8.91 34.16 54.16
CA GLN A 668 10.28 34.67 54.17
C GLN A 668 10.96 34.29 55.50
N ASN A 669 12.14 33.67 55.43
CA ASN A 669 13.03 33.50 56.57
C ASN A 669 14.25 34.40 56.36
N ASN A 670 14.42 35.39 57.23
CA ASN A 670 15.40 36.47 57.09
C ASN A 670 16.86 36.09 57.43
N ASN A 671 17.26 34.82 57.38
CA ASN A 671 18.65 34.43 57.63
C ASN A 671 19.00 33.10 56.93
N ASN A 672 19.35 33.18 55.64
CA ASN A 672 20.35 32.37 54.91
C ASN A 672 20.06 32.39 53.40
N GLU A 673 21.06 32.74 52.59
CA GLU A 673 21.00 32.91 51.13
C GLU A 673 20.91 31.59 50.33
N GLN A 674 20.10 30.62 50.76
CA GLN A 674 19.85 29.42 49.95
C GLN A 674 18.40 28.93 50.09
N LEU A 675 17.66 28.99 48.97
CA LEU A 675 16.31 28.45 48.84
C LEU A 675 16.37 26.93 48.58
N SER A 676 15.99 26.12 49.57
CA SER A 676 15.64 24.71 49.38
C SER A 676 14.12 24.56 49.27
N LEU A 677 13.66 23.88 48.22
CA LEU A 677 12.24 23.71 47.86
C LEU A 677 11.47 22.68 48.73
N PHE A 678 12.07 22.17 49.81
CA PHE A 678 11.56 20.98 50.52
C PHE A 678 11.39 21.09 52.05
N ASP A 679 11.67 22.24 52.69
CA ASP A 679 11.61 22.33 54.16
C ASP A 679 10.33 23.02 54.68
N TYR A 680 9.50 22.27 55.41
CA TYR A 680 8.29 22.75 56.10
C TYR A 680 8.58 23.02 57.59
N ASN A 681 8.40 24.25 58.08
CA ASN A 681 8.23 24.49 59.52
C ASN A 681 7.25 25.64 59.84
N LYS A 682 6.27 25.35 60.71
CA LYS A 682 5.10 26.17 61.12
C LYS A 682 5.43 27.29 62.12
N SER A 683 5.27 28.56 61.73
CA SER A 683 4.71 29.65 62.58
C SER A 683 4.54 30.99 61.83
N SER A 684 3.49 31.75 62.22
CA SER A 684 3.06 33.15 61.95
C SER A 684 3.07 33.70 60.50
N ILE A 685 1.92 34.26 60.04
CA ILE A 685 1.60 34.62 58.64
C ILE A 685 1.36 36.14 58.50
N GLU A 686 2.09 36.80 57.60
CA GLU A 686 1.65 37.99 56.86
C GLU A 686 1.43 37.57 55.39
N GLU A 687 0.33 38.01 54.78
CA GLU A 687 -0.22 37.48 53.52
C GLU A 687 0.23 38.30 52.31
N THR A 688 1.02 37.70 51.40
CA THR A 688 1.23 38.22 50.04
C THR A 688 0.99 37.11 49.01
N THR A 689 0.07 37.36 48.08
CA THR A 689 -0.34 36.48 46.99
C THR A 689 0.41 36.82 45.70
N PHE A 690 1.16 35.87 45.14
CA PHE A 690 1.76 35.98 43.80
C PHE A 690 0.82 35.40 42.75
N SER A 691 0.64 36.09 41.63
CA SER A 691 -0.17 35.60 40.51
C SER A 691 0.62 34.62 39.61
N ASP A 692 -0.09 33.85 38.78
CA ASP A 692 0.51 33.03 37.71
C ASP A 692 1.44 33.86 36.80
N GLU A 693 1.13 35.15 36.59
CA GLU A 693 1.96 36.04 35.78
C GLU A 693 3.27 36.43 36.49
N ASP A 694 3.25 36.61 37.80
CA ASP A 694 4.44 36.98 38.58
C ASP A 694 5.46 35.83 38.62
N ILE A 695 4.99 34.59 38.76
CA ILE A 695 5.86 33.41 38.72
C ILE A 695 6.36 33.16 37.30
N MET A 696 5.56 33.42 36.27
CA MET A 696 6.01 33.28 34.88
C MET A 696 7.04 34.35 34.47
N ASN A 697 7.08 35.49 35.16
CA ASN A 697 8.08 36.54 34.96
C ASN A 697 9.42 36.25 35.68
N SER A 698 9.46 35.31 36.64
CA SER A 698 10.68 34.98 37.38
C SER A 698 11.56 33.92 36.73
N TYR A 699 11.05 33.21 35.72
CA TYR A 699 11.80 32.24 34.93
C TYR A 699 12.06 32.77 33.52
N SER A 700 13.31 32.75 33.08
CA SER A 700 13.63 32.96 31.66
C SER A 700 13.14 31.79 30.81
N LEU A 701 13.03 31.96 29.49
CA LEU A 701 12.66 30.84 28.61
C LEU A 701 13.74 29.74 28.62
N GLU A 702 14.97 30.11 28.86
CA GLU A 702 16.13 29.25 29.05
C GLU A 702 15.99 28.41 30.33
N ASP A 703 15.60 29.01 31.45
CA ASP A 703 15.34 28.27 32.70
C ASP A 703 14.18 27.29 32.54
N MET A 704 13.10 27.74 31.87
CA MET A 704 11.94 26.89 31.56
C MET A 704 12.36 25.68 30.71
N GLU A 705 13.13 25.90 29.65
CA GLU A 705 13.66 24.84 28.78
C GLU A 705 14.54 23.86 29.58
N ALA A 706 15.46 24.37 30.39
CA ALA A 706 16.36 23.54 31.17
C ALA A 706 15.59 22.61 32.13
N LEU A 707 14.53 23.12 32.77
CA LEU A 707 13.67 22.33 33.65
C LEU A 707 12.85 21.28 32.89
N ILE A 708 12.31 21.64 31.72
CA ILE A 708 11.59 20.71 30.85
C ILE A 708 12.52 19.54 30.45
N MET A 709 13.73 19.85 29.99
CA MET A 709 14.67 18.84 29.49
C MET A 709 15.31 18.01 30.60
N LYS A 710 15.46 18.56 31.82
CA LYS A 710 15.94 17.80 32.99
C LYS A 710 14.89 16.84 33.55
N ARG A 711 13.59 17.17 33.42
CA ARG A 711 12.48 16.35 33.93
C ARG A 711 11.37 16.15 32.89
N PRO A 712 11.67 15.58 31.70
CA PRO A 712 10.73 15.52 30.58
C PRO A 712 9.45 14.76 30.93
N CYS A 713 9.53 13.73 31.78
CA CYS A 713 8.39 12.97 32.25
C CYS A 713 7.37 13.78 33.08
N LYS A 714 7.77 14.93 33.62
CA LYS A 714 6.90 15.81 34.41
C LYS A 714 6.26 16.92 33.56
N PHE A 715 6.98 17.43 32.57
CA PHE A 715 6.55 18.58 31.76
C PHE A 715 5.94 18.20 30.41
N LEU A 716 6.27 17.02 29.85
CA LEU A 716 5.83 16.62 28.50
C LEU A 716 4.71 15.58 28.49
N ALA A 717 4.21 15.18 29.67
CA ALA A 717 3.22 14.10 29.87
C ALA A 717 1.83 14.42 29.33
#